data_AF-A0AAE0ZTJ1-F1
#
_entry.id   AF-A0AAE0ZTJ1-F1
#
_cell.length_a   1.000
_cell.length_b   1.000
_cell.length_c   1.000
_cell.angle_alpha   90.00
_cell.angle_beta   90.00
_cell.angle_gamma   90.00
#
_symmetry.space_group_name_H-M   'P 1'
#
loop_
_entity.id
_entity.type
_entity.pdbx_description
1 polymer ?
#
loop_
_entity_poly.entity_id
_entity_poly.type
_entity_poly.pdbx_seq_one_letter_code
_entity_poly.pdbx_strand_id
1 'polypeptide(L)'
;MILANGHMYGSKFRCAGDIIFDDVDISPGQICNVQLKPFSETCNFLQYQKPLSPEKPYFFAQIRTLAYNSKITLGIAGPDIASDSHPGNWLNSVGYHSNTGRCYTSHQCVANTEGEKFGIGDVFGVLVTYFGEQKSTVIFLKNGSPVATRFLFGGDHSRYLPTISLENGPIDLGLMWPEAAMGVPQYSEKNMLHWIRPLSVKYDVMTNMFIYAGEEKLTGELIIQSPHPLAGDIQHFEVIIQEMVPNCPGPSISLATCSPMIPSPSSTLAQDYLRFDLDNNVDSMVGHKIGWGIHYNPEERNRPDFNPKGEQLVYCYITANMEIIAGQMMMQPEGGFYPVVLLRDGASKVTIDVESNPKPIGHNQLLDERFKAEVSQAKKGLQNDLVNKEVKESMLRKSQDVEVTITNQFCRLRLTADKIGIHVVQFNKPLTEDSNFFLLCIRALNEDSGVGLGVAGKDFPPNKYPGKFRPSVGWTSKDGKLYRNMRHDGNLSGERFQEGDMVGCEMEAFASEMSVALFTKNMRPVATAYYTQSNKAEFLPTIALCANGHDVVIDVYWQNMMRGAPIFSVVNLEHWCLPPGSVVDHSTNTVHVKDHSAPISIQAPYSLHKGYNHFEIRLTKDFGPDCPPPAVVLSTATPLDPPPNSCLKLDFLRFWAVNEASTLVQVGDLVGWGLLYIDNTLHHDEEQLVICYLTVNHKILLVRVVYQPPGGFYPLVVLPPDLNEVTLEFSATIIKQHPITSSDVDILVREATVLMQKEKEIIQAGGDPSTELAGAALFRSLPSAEAMNQDASGNTSELANRYRGGTVKDKTVEKSGKTNKMSTTITESSTKGKKLKRVPSKKSLRGDSKSSRSCIVL
;
A
#
# COMPACT_ATOMS: atom_id res chain seq x y z
N MET A 1 34.68 -11.07 25.55
CA MET A 1 35.44 -12.19 24.96
C MET A 1 35.55 -13.29 26.01
N ILE A 2 34.73 -14.34 25.91
CA ILE A 2 35.00 -15.77 26.11
C ILE A 2 33.70 -16.52 25.73
N LEU A 3 33.78 -17.11 24.54
CA LEU A 3 33.15 -18.33 24.02
C LEU A 3 31.62 -18.43 23.90
N ALA A 4 31.16 -18.06 22.70
CA ALA A 4 30.15 -18.81 21.96
C ALA A 4 30.60 -20.28 21.76
N ASN A 5 29.60 -21.16 21.66
CA ASN A 5 29.64 -22.62 21.47
C ASN A 5 29.67 -23.44 22.77
N GLY A 6 28.48 -23.57 23.36
CA GLY A 6 28.10 -24.68 24.23
C GLY A 6 26.66 -25.06 23.93
N HIS A 7 26.40 -26.33 23.62
CA HIS A 7 25.05 -26.90 23.54
C HIS A 7 24.25 -26.51 24.80
N MET A 8 23.27 -25.60 24.66
CA MET A 8 22.47 -25.12 25.78
C MET A 8 21.29 -26.04 26.05
N TYR A 9 21.20 -26.55 27.29
CA TYR A 9 19.90 -26.76 27.92
C TYR A 9 19.13 -25.43 27.84
N GLY A 10 17.95 -25.44 27.21
CA GLY A 10 17.29 -24.26 26.66
C GLY A 10 17.07 -23.11 27.64
N SER A 11 17.67 -21.96 27.34
CA SER A 11 17.32 -20.68 27.96
C SER A 11 15.82 -20.42 27.80
N LYS A 12 15.12 -20.04 28.87
CA LYS A 12 13.69 -19.70 28.83
C LYS A 12 13.39 -18.50 27.93
N PHE A 13 14.39 -17.65 27.72
CA PHE A 13 14.30 -16.44 26.93
C PHE A 13 15.34 -16.42 25.82
N ARG A 14 14.95 -15.88 24.67
CA ARG A 14 15.86 -15.40 23.63
C ARG A 14 15.83 -13.88 23.70
N CYS A 15 16.99 -13.26 23.82
CA CYS A 15 17.13 -11.81 23.96
C CYS A 15 18.26 -11.34 23.04
N ALA A 16 18.12 -10.16 22.45
CA ALA A 16 19.21 -9.48 21.76
C ALA A 16 19.26 -8.00 22.14
N GLY A 17 20.48 -7.47 22.14
CA GLY A 17 20.77 -6.07 22.38
C GLY A 17 20.86 -5.68 23.86
N ASP A 18 20.48 -4.45 24.19
CA ASP A 18 20.75 -3.77 25.46
C ASP A 18 19.65 -3.92 26.52
N ILE A 19 18.84 -4.97 26.44
CA ILE A 19 17.78 -5.24 27.39
C ILE A 19 18.34 -5.84 28.68
N ILE A 20 17.92 -5.29 29.82
CA ILE A 20 18.16 -5.81 31.17
C ILE A 20 16.83 -6.33 31.69
N PHE A 21 16.77 -7.57 32.17
CA PHE A 21 15.56 -8.13 32.75
C PHE A 21 15.85 -9.09 33.90
N ASP A 22 14.85 -9.27 34.77
CA ASP A 22 14.90 -10.25 35.84
C ASP A 22 14.72 -11.66 35.26
N ASP A 23 15.81 -12.42 35.12
CA ASP A 23 15.76 -13.83 34.72
C ASP A 23 15.43 -14.74 35.92
N VAL A 24 14.20 -14.60 36.39
CA VAL A 24 13.65 -15.34 37.55
C VAL A 24 12.68 -16.41 37.09
N ASP A 25 12.51 -17.47 37.90
CA ASP A 25 11.45 -18.45 37.67
C ASP A 25 10.09 -17.77 37.63
N ILE A 26 9.28 -18.08 36.61
CA ILE A 26 7.97 -17.46 36.40
C ILE A 26 6.93 -18.20 37.24
N SER A 27 6.39 -17.53 38.26
CA SER A 27 5.33 -18.04 39.13
C SER A 27 4.03 -17.25 38.95
N PRO A 28 2.85 -17.82 39.29
CA PRO A 28 1.57 -17.12 39.20
C PRO A 28 1.59 -15.75 39.91
N GLY A 29 1.13 -14.71 39.21
CA GLY A 29 1.08 -13.32 39.67
C GLY A 29 2.39 -12.54 39.53
N GLN A 30 3.47 -13.17 39.07
CA GLN A 30 4.77 -12.53 39.00
C GLN A 30 4.90 -11.56 37.81
N ILE A 31 5.50 -10.40 38.10
CA ILE A 31 5.84 -9.37 37.11
C ILE A 31 7.37 -9.30 37.00
N CYS A 32 7.89 -9.56 35.81
CA CYS A 32 9.31 -9.45 35.49
C CYS A 32 9.64 -8.01 35.11
N ASN A 33 10.67 -7.41 35.71
CA ASN A 33 11.10 -6.08 35.30
C ASN A 33 11.94 -6.19 34.03
N VAL A 34 11.67 -5.32 33.05
CA VAL A 34 12.41 -5.24 31.79
C VAL A 34 12.73 -3.79 31.49
N GLN A 35 14.01 -3.53 31.23
CA GLN A 35 14.53 -2.20 30.98
C GLN A 35 15.37 -2.20 29.72
N LEU A 36 15.15 -1.18 28.87
CA LEU A 36 16.09 -0.84 27.82
C LEU A 36 16.98 0.29 28.30
N LYS A 37 18.31 0.10 28.20
CA LYS A 37 19.29 1.09 28.65
C LYS A 37 19.07 2.48 27.99
N PRO A 38 19.43 3.56 28.69
CA PRO A 38 19.55 4.88 28.07
C PRO A 38 20.49 4.83 26.86
N PHE A 39 20.17 5.59 25.80
CA PHE A 39 20.97 5.71 24.56
C PHE A 39 21.01 4.50 23.63
N SER A 40 20.20 3.44 23.85
CA SER A 40 20.05 2.38 22.84
C SER A 40 19.25 2.91 21.64
N GLU A 41 19.90 3.09 20.49
CA GLU A 41 19.29 3.60 19.24
C GLU A 41 18.76 2.50 18.30
N THR A 42 18.99 1.23 18.63
CA THR A 42 18.58 0.11 17.78
C THR A 42 17.34 -0.60 18.32
N CYS A 43 16.70 -1.41 17.48
CA CYS A 43 15.67 -2.34 17.90
C CYS A 43 16.30 -3.51 18.66
N ASN A 44 15.76 -3.80 19.84
CA ASN A 44 16.17 -4.89 20.71
C ASN A 44 14.94 -5.75 20.97
N PHE A 45 15.08 -7.07 21.11
CA PHE A 45 13.93 -7.93 21.38
C PHE A 45 14.15 -8.87 22.54
N LEU A 46 13.04 -9.22 23.19
CA LEU A 46 12.92 -10.23 24.22
C LEU A 46 11.77 -11.16 23.86
N GLN A 47 12.05 -12.46 23.76
CA GLN A 47 11.09 -13.48 23.37
C GLN A 47 11.08 -14.62 24.39
N TYR A 48 9.89 -14.94 24.89
CA TYR A 48 9.68 -16.08 25.77
C TYR A 48 9.56 -17.36 24.95
N GLN A 49 10.42 -18.35 25.22
CA GLN A 49 10.55 -19.55 24.37
C GLN A 49 9.44 -20.60 24.62
N LYS A 50 8.51 -20.36 25.56
CA LYS A 50 7.32 -21.19 25.73
C LYS A 50 6.16 -20.61 24.91
N PRO A 51 5.57 -21.38 23.99
CA PRO A 51 4.45 -20.92 23.18
C PRO A 51 3.21 -20.63 24.03
N LEU A 52 2.38 -19.71 23.54
CA LEU A 52 1.02 -19.54 24.04
C LEU A 52 0.22 -20.83 23.81
N SER A 53 -0.73 -21.12 24.71
CA SER A 53 -1.64 -22.27 24.58
C SER A 53 -3.08 -21.85 24.90
N PRO A 54 -4.10 -22.69 24.59
CA PRO A 54 -5.48 -22.41 24.99
C PRO A 54 -5.65 -22.17 26.51
N GLU A 55 -4.86 -22.84 27.35
CA GLU A 55 -4.90 -22.69 28.81
C GLU A 55 -4.17 -21.42 29.28
N LYS A 56 -3.12 -21.02 28.55
CA LYS A 56 -2.29 -19.84 28.82
C LYS A 56 -2.18 -18.94 27.57
N PRO A 57 -3.29 -18.32 27.14
CA PRO A 57 -3.38 -17.67 25.82
C PRO A 57 -2.95 -16.19 25.82
N TYR A 58 -2.49 -15.64 26.96
CA TYR A 58 -2.33 -14.21 27.10
C TYR A 58 -1.11 -13.80 27.92
N PHE A 59 -0.60 -12.60 27.64
CA PHE A 59 0.44 -11.92 28.43
C PHE A 59 0.25 -10.41 28.33
N PHE A 60 0.84 -9.63 29.25
CA PHE A 60 0.75 -8.17 29.22
C PHE A 60 1.99 -7.47 29.75
N ALA A 61 2.10 -6.18 29.41
CA ALA A 61 3.11 -5.26 29.92
C ALA A 61 2.44 -4.07 30.62
N GLN A 62 2.97 -3.68 31.77
CA GLN A 62 2.72 -2.40 32.40
C GLN A 62 3.81 -1.42 32.00
N ILE A 63 3.45 -0.33 31.32
CA ILE A 63 4.42 0.65 30.82
C ILE A 63 4.72 1.67 31.91
N ARG A 64 5.96 1.67 32.42
CA ARG A 64 6.36 2.54 33.54
C ARG A 64 7.14 3.75 33.08
N THR A 65 8.05 3.56 32.12
CA THR A 65 8.81 4.64 31.48
C THR A 65 8.89 4.41 29.97
N LEU A 66 8.63 5.46 29.19
CA LEU A 66 8.76 5.48 27.75
C LEU A 66 9.21 6.87 27.32
N ALA A 67 10.42 7.02 26.77
CA ALA A 67 10.88 8.31 26.26
C ALA A 67 10.13 8.70 24.98
N TYR A 68 10.16 9.98 24.61
CA TYR A 68 9.35 10.52 23.50
C TYR A 68 9.59 9.82 22.15
N ASN A 69 10.85 9.46 21.85
CA ASN A 69 11.23 8.75 20.63
C ASN A 69 11.26 7.22 20.81
N SER A 70 10.98 6.72 22.01
CA SER A 70 10.97 5.29 22.31
C SER A 70 9.77 4.61 21.67
N LYS A 71 9.98 3.37 21.23
CA LYS A 71 8.92 2.53 20.70
C LYS A 71 8.93 1.18 21.38
N ILE A 72 7.73 0.74 21.77
CA ILE A 72 7.48 -0.60 22.27
C ILE A 72 6.61 -1.31 21.24
N THR A 73 6.92 -2.57 20.99
CA THR A 73 6.06 -3.45 20.22
C THR A 73 5.80 -4.72 20.98
N LEU A 74 4.53 -5.06 21.20
CA LEU A 74 4.13 -6.35 21.78
C LEU A 74 3.50 -7.19 20.68
N GLY A 75 3.77 -8.49 20.67
CA GLY A 75 3.20 -9.38 19.67
C GLY A 75 3.60 -10.83 19.83
N ILE A 76 3.39 -11.56 18.73
CA ILE A 76 3.68 -12.98 18.60
C ILE A 76 4.56 -13.15 17.38
N ALA A 77 5.64 -13.90 17.51
CA ALA A 77 6.52 -14.22 16.41
C ALA A 77 7.10 -15.63 16.58
N GLY A 78 7.52 -16.24 15.47
CA GLY A 78 8.23 -17.50 15.47
C GLY A 78 9.65 -17.40 16.07
N PRO A 79 10.30 -18.54 16.30
CA PRO A 79 11.69 -18.59 16.80
C PRO A 79 12.71 -18.04 15.78
N ASP A 80 12.30 -17.83 14.53
CA ASP A 80 13.08 -17.35 13.40
C ASP A 80 13.09 -15.83 13.23
N ILE A 81 12.35 -15.07 14.06
CA ILE A 81 12.37 -13.61 13.99
C ILE A 81 13.82 -13.07 14.11
N ALA A 82 14.18 -12.12 13.25
CA ALA A 82 15.48 -11.45 13.30
C ALA A 82 15.60 -10.57 14.56
N SER A 83 16.84 -10.42 15.06
CA SER A 83 17.11 -9.77 16.34
C SER A 83 16.82 -8.27 16.39
N ASP A 84 16.74 -7.63 15.24
CA ASP A 84 16.49 -6.21 15.03
C ASP A 84 15.07 -5.96 14.47
N SER A 85 14.23 -6.99 14.42
CA SER A 85 12.87 -6.90 13.87
C SER A 85 11.81 -6.68 14.94
N HIS A 86 10.70 -6.07 14.54
CA HIS A 86 9.49 -5.99 15.35
C HIS A 86 8.54 -7.14 14.98
N PRO A 87 7.84 -7.76 15.94
CA PRO A 87 6.73 -8.64 15.58
C PRO A 87 5.68 -7.81 14.84
N GLY A 88 5.09 -8.39 13.80
CA GLY A 88 4.31 -7.67 12.80
C GLY A 88 5.12 -7.15 11.61
N ASN A 89 6.45 -7.09 11.68
CA ASN A 89 7.32 -6.78 10.52
C ASN A 89 8.12 -8.01 10.04
N TRP A 90 7.79 -9.20 10.54
CA TRP A 90 8.46 -10.47 10.20
C TRP A 90 7.45 -11.54 9.78
N LEU A 91 7.80 -12.43 8.85
CA LEU A 91 6.86 -13.45 8.35
C LEU A 91 6.17 -14.23 9.48
N ASN A 92 4.86 -14.44 9.32
CA ASN A 92 4.02 -15.16 10.28
C ASN A 92 4.06 -14.58 11.71
N SER A 93 4.31 -13.28 11.85
CA SER A 93 4.24 -12.56 13.12
C SER A 93 3.15 -11.48 13.09
N VAL A 94 2.63 -11.17 14.27
CA VAL A 94 1.63 -10.12 14.50
C VAL A 94 2.14 -9.28 15.67
N GLY A 95 2.10 -7.96 15.56
CA GLY A 95 2.50 -7.09 16.66
C GLY A 95 1.78 -5.75 16.65
N TYR A 96 1.88 -5.02 17.74
CA TYR A 96 1.21 -3.74 17.94
C TYR A 96 2.20 -2.69 18.39
N HIS A 97 2.28 -1.59 17.65
CA HIS A 97 3.29 -0.55 17.87
C HIS A 97 2.74 0.58 18.75
N SER A 98 3.44 0.89 19.84
CA SER A 98 3.03 1.92 20.82
C SER A 98 2.86 3.32 20.21
N ASN A 99 3.75 3.69 19.29
CA ASN A 99 3.84 5.03 18.73
C ASN A 99 2.82 5.32 17.62
N THR A 100 2.28 4.27 16.98
CA THR A 100 1.30 4.40 15.88
C THR A 100 -0.10 3.98 16.28
N GLY A 101 -0.27 3.17 17.34
CA GLY A 101 -1.58 2.61 17.69
C GLY A 101 -2.08 1.58 16.69
N ARG A 102 -1.17 1.04 15.87
CA ARG A 102 -1.51 0.12 14.79
C ARG A 102 -1.03 -1.28 15.07
N CYS A 103 -1.81 -2.22 14.55
CA CYS A 103 -1.48 -3.62 14.55
C CYS A 103 -0.92 -4.04 13.21
N TYR A 104 0.28 -4.60 13.21
CA TYR A 104 1.05 -5.01 12.05
C TYR A 104 1.07 -6.53 11.93
N THR A 105 1.06 -6.99 10.69
CA THR A 105 1.44 -8.33 10.24
C THR A 105 2.50 -8.15 9.15
N SER A 106 3.30 -9.17 8.85
CA SER A 106 4.39 -9.01 7.86
C SER A 106 3.95 -8.45 6.52
N HIS A 107 2.67 -8.59 6.18
CA HIS A 107 2.06 -8.13 4.94
C HIS A 107 1.17 -6.90 5.13
N GLN A 108 0.90 -6.40 6.33
CA GLN A 108 -0.11 -5.34 6.46
C GLN A 108 -0.01 -4.56 7.76
N CYS A 109 -0.11 -3.23 7.64
CA CYS A 109 -0.31 -2.32 8.77
C CYS A 109 -1.79 -1.93 8.99
N VAL A 110 -2.66 -2.16 8.01
CA VAL A 110 -4.09 -1.80 8.02
C VAL A 110 -4.93 -2.91 8.63
N ALA A 111 -5.56 -2.66 9.77
CA ALA A 111 -6.52 -3.58 10.41
C ALA A 111 -7.94 -3.18 10.03
N ASN A 112 -8.91 -4.03 10.36
CA ASN A 112 -10.31 -3.61 10.26
C ASN A 112 -10.58 -2.40 11.17
N THR A 113 -9.86 -2.25 12.27
CA THR A 113 -10.03 -1.13 13.21
C THR A 113 -8.73 -0.37 13.44
N GLU A 114 -8.81 0.94 13.56
CA GLU A 114 -7.71 1.75 14.08
C GLU A 114 -7.68 1.65 15.60
N GLY A 115 -6.51 1.29 16.15
CA GLY A 115 -6.33 1.22 17.59
C GLY A 115 -5.71 2.50 18.17
N GLU A 116 -5.46 2.49 19.47
CA GLU A 116 -4.90 3.62 20.19
C GLU A 116 -3.40 3.47 20.46
N LYS A 117 -2.67 4.58 20.39
CA LYS A 117 -1.32 4.67 20.98
C LYS A 117 -1.38 4.31 22.46
N PHE A 118 -0.31 3.70 22.97
CA PHE A 118 -0.16 3.41 24.39
C PHE A 118 1.18 3.93 24.90
N GLY A 119 1.23 4.30 26.18
CA GLY A 119 2.38 4.95 26.79
C GLY A 119 2.43 4.77 28.30
N ILE A 120 3.13 5.68 28.98
CA ILE A 120 3.35 5.62 30.44
C ILE A 120 2.02 5.52 31.17
N GLY A 121 1.91 4.54 32.07
CA GLY A 121 0.73 4.27 32.89
C GLY A 121 -0.24 3.25 32.30
N ASP A 122 -0.13 2.94 31.01
CA ASP A 122 -0.99 1.94 30.38
C ASP A 122 -0.57 0.49 30.73
N VAL A 123 -1.57 -0.38 30.79
CA VAL A 123 -1.39 -1.84 30.75
C VAL A 123 -1.79 -2.33 29.37
N PHE A 124 -0.85 -2.92 28.64
CA PHE A 124 -1.06 -3.39 27.28
C PHE A 124 -0.90 -4.90 27.18
N GLY A 125 -1.90 -5.59 26.62
CA GLY A 125 -1.98 -7.04 26.58
C GLY A 125 -2.11 -7.61 25.18
N VAL A 126 -1.72 -8.87 25.05
CA VAL A 126 -1.90 -9.70 23.85
C VAL A 126 -2.64 -10.96 24.29
N LEU A 127 -3.74 -11.27 23.61
CA LEU A 127 -4.58 -12.45 23.85
C LEU A 127 -4.74 -13.22 22.54
N VAL A 128 -4.59 -14.55 22.59
CA VAL A 128 -4.83 -15.43 21.44
C VAL A 128 -6.11 -16.21 21.62
N THR A 129 -7.00 -16.12 20.64
CA THR A 129 -8.16 -16.98 20.50
C THR A 129 -7.86 -18.06 19.48
N TYR A 130 -7.89 -19.32 19.91
CA TYR A 130 -7.60 -20.48 19.06
C TYR A 130 -8.87 -20.98 18.36
N PHE A 131 -8.77 -21.28 17.07
CA PHE A 131 -9.82 -21.91 16.28
C PHE A 131 -9.25 -23.13 15.57
N GLY A 132 -9.76 -24.31 15.90
CA GLY A 132 -9.25 -25.56 15.32
C GLY A 132 -7.74 -25.75 15.57
N GLU A 133 -7.07 -26.41 14.62
CA GLU A 133 -5.65 -26.72 14.72
C GLU A 133 -4.75 -25.71 14.00
N GLN A 134 -5.30 -24.89 13.08
CA GLN A 134 -4.47 -24.11 12.15
C GLN A 134 -4.69 -22.60 12.14
N LYS A 135 -5.72 -22.08 12.82
CA LYS A 135 -6.07 -20.66 12.76
C LYS A 135 -6.24 -20.09 14.16
N SER A 136 -5.87 -18.83 14.31
CA SER A 136 -6.03 -18.10 15.56
C SER A 136 -6.18 -16.62 15.29
N THR A 137 -6.87 -15.94 16.20
CA THR A 137 -6.95 -14.47 16.22
C THR A 137 -6.16 -13.94 17.40
N VAL A 138 -5.41 -12.88 17.17
CA VAL A 138 -4.73 -12.09 18.19
C VAL A 138 -5.61 -10.88 18.51
N ILE A 139 -5.94 -10.69 19.78
CA ILE A 139 -6.66 -9.53 20.31
C ILE A 139 -5.67 -8.71 21.13
N PHE A 140 -5.55 -7.43 20.81
CA PHE A 140 -4.74 -6.48 21.57
C PHE A 140 -5.60 -5.72 22.55
N LEU A 141 -5.09 -5.58 23.77
CA LEU A 141 -5.82 -5.04 24.90
C LEU A 141 -5.10 -3.81 25.44
N LYS A 142 -5.83 -2.73 25.68
CA LYS A 142 -5.32 -1.55 26.40
C LYS A 142 -6.20 -1.32 27.61
N ASN A 143 -5.60 -1.33 28.79
CA ASN A 143 -6.28 -1.14 30.08
C ASN A 143 -7.50 -2.06 30.26
N GLY A 144 -7.39 -3.30 29.78
CA GLY A 144 -8.44 -4.32 29.84
C GLY A 144 -9.45 -4.32 28.67
N SER A 145 -9.44 -3.29 27.82
CA SER A 145 -10.37 -3.14 26.69
C SER A 145 -9.74 -3.60 25.36
N PRO A 146 -10.46 -4.32 24.48
CA PRO A 146 -9.99 -4.65 23.14
C PRO A 146 -9.81 -3.41 22.27
N VAL A 147 -8.64 -3.27 21.64
CA VAL A 147 -8.30 -2.13 20.76
C VAL A 147 -7.96 -2.52 19.32
N ALA A 148 -7.63 -3.79 19.07
CA ALA A 148 -7.43 -4.32 17.72
C ALA A 148 -7.52 -5.84 17.69
N THR A 149 -7.82 -6.40 16.52
CA THR A 149 -7.80 -7.85 16.27
C THR A 149 -7.10 -8.19 14.96
N ARG A 150 -6.49 -9.38 14.88
CA ARG A 150 -5.79 -9.88 13.69
C ARG A 150 -5.82 -11.38 13.56
N PHE A 151 -5.88 -11.88 12.33
CA PHE A 151 -5.53 -13.27 12.05
C PHE A 151 -4.02 -13.51 12.19
N LEU A 152 -3.68 -14.63 12.80
CA LEU A 152 -2.33 -15.18 12.77
C LEU A 152 -2.30 -16.29 11.71
N PHE A 153 -1.60 -16.03 10.60
CA PHE A 153 -1.50 -16.94 9.48
C PHE A 153 -0.36 -17.93 9.72
N GLY A 154 -0.60 -18.94 10.54
CA GLY A 154 0.36 -20.02 10.77
C GLY A 154 -0.29 -21.21 11.45
N GLY A 155 -0.31 -22.38 10.80
CA GLY A 155 -0.95 -23.57 11.36
C GLY A 155 -0.17 -24.28 12.47
N ASP A 156 0.95 -23.71 12.90
CA ASP A 156 1.83 -24.29 13.90
C ASP A 156 1.83 -23.43 15.17
N HIS A 157 0.90 -23.74 16.07
CA HIS A 157 0.76 -23.04 17.36
C HIS A 157 2.03 -23.14 18.23
N SER A 158 2.92 -24.11 17.97
CA SER A 158 4.20 -24.20 18.69
C SER A 158 5.15 -23.03 18.40
N ARG A 159 4.85 -22.23 17.36
CA ARG A 159 5.62 -21.03 17.00
C ARG A 159 5.04 -19.75 17.59
N TYR A 160 3.97 -19.82 18.38
CA TYR A 160 3.31 -18.63 18.93
C TYR A 160 4.04 -18.13 20.18
N LEU A 161 5.27 -17.64 19.99
CA LEU A 161 6.12 -17.18 21.09
C LEU A 161 5.82 -15.72 21.45
N PRO A 162 5.48 -15.42 22.72
CA PRO A 162 5.35 -14.04 23.20
C PRO A 162 6.64 -13.26 22.94
N THR A 163 6.51 -12.17 22.17
CA THR A 163 7.66 -11.41 21.68
C THR A 163 7.44 -9.92 21.91
N ILE A 164 8.49 -9.24 22.38
CA ILE A 164 8.47 -7.81 22.64
C ILE A 164 9.72 -7.19 22.02
N SER A 165 9.54 -6.11 21.28
CA SER A 165 10.65 -5.32 20.74
C SER A 165 10.65 -3.92 21.33
N LEU A 166 11.82 -3.45 21.71
CA LEU A 166 12.10 -2.18 22.38
C LEU A 166 13.13 -1.39 21.57
N GLU A 167 12.81 -0.16 21.22
CA GLU A 167 13.64 0.70 20.37
C GLU A 167 13.76 2.10 20.97
N ASN A 168 14.92 2.74 20.82
CA ASN A 168 15.21 4.11 21.26
C ASN A 168 15.03 4.33 22.76
N GLY A 169 15.86 3.70 23.60
CA GLY A 169 15.79 3.79 25.06
C GLY A 169 16.02 5.20 25.63
N PRO A 170 15.63 5.48 26.89
CA PRO A 170 15.29 4.50 27.94
C PRO A 170 13.82 4.05 27.93
N ILE A 171 13.60 2.78 28.28
CA ILE A 171 12.27 2.17 28.48
C ILE A 171 12.30 1.34 29.76
N ASP A 172 11.22 1.41 30.56
CA ASP A 172 11.00 0.54 31.73
C ASP A 172 9.58 -0.01 31.71
N LEU A 173 9.44 -1.32 31.83
CA LEU A 173 8.15 -2.00 31.82
C LEU A 173 8.14 -3.23 32.74
N GLY A 174 6.96 -3.54 33.27
CA GLY A 174 6.71 -4.77 34.02
C GLY A 174 5.98 -5.78 33.15
N LEU A 175 6.55 -6.95 32.91
CA LEU A 175 5.93 -8.01 32.11
C LEU A 175 5.33 -9.12 32.96
N MET A 176 4.11 -9.51 32.62
CA MET A 176 3.52 -10.75 33.08
C MET A 176 3.44 -11.73 31.93
N TRP A 177 4.33 -12.73 31.95
CA TRP A 177 4.35 -13.82 30.98
C TRP A 177 3.17 -14.79 31.16
N PRO A 178 2.86 -15.63 30.16
CA PRO A 178 1.67 -16.49 30.20
C PRO A 178 1.58 -17.41 31.42
N GLU A 179 2.71 -17.94 31.89
CA GLU A 179 2.73 -18.82 33.08
C GLU A 179 2.37 -18.08 34.38
N ALA A 180 2.73 -16.80 34.48
CA ALA A 180 2.40 -15.95 35.61
C ALA A 180 0.94 -15.45 35.57
N ALA A 181 0.29 -15.56 34.43
CA ALA A 181 -1.01 -14.96 34.18
C ALA A 181 -2.13 -15.67 34.99
N MET A 182 -2.83 -14.90 35.84
CA MET A 182 -3.93 -15.36 36.70
C MET A 182 -5.31 -15.08 36.06
N GLY A 183 -5.74 -15.98 35.17
CA GLY A 183 -7.08 -15.97 34.56
C GLY A 183 -7.15 -15.24 33.20
N VAL A 184 -7.97 -15.74 32.29
CA VAL A 184 -8.02 -15.23 30.90
C VAL A 184 -9.10 -14.15 30.77
N PRO A 185 -8.79 -12.95 30.23
CA PRO A 185 -9.81 -11.95 29.93
C PRO A 185 -10.93 -12.53 29.06
N GLN A 186 -12.18 -12.22 29.40
CA GLN A 186 -13.37 -12.67 28.66
C GLN A 186 -14.13 -11.47 28.12
N TYR A 187 -14.51 -11.55 26.85
CA TYR A 187 -15.28 -10.52 26.17
C TYR A 187 -16.65 -11.06 25.76
N SER A 188 -17.54 -10.16 25.39
CA SER A 188 -18.90 -10.51 24.98
C SER A 188 -19.40 -9.44 24.02
N GLU A 189 -19.91 -9.90 22.90
CA GLU A 189 -20.62 -9.18 21.87
C GLU A 189 -21.89 -8.48 22.41
N LYS A 190 -22.44 -8.93 23.54
CA LYS A 190 -23.56 -8.28 24.24
C LYS A 190 -23.16 -7.04 25.02
N ASN A 191 -21.88 -6.92 25.38
CA ASN A 191 -21.38 -5.75 26.08
C ASN A 191 -20.75 -4.78 25.07
N MET A 192 -21.47 -3.70 24.76
CA MET A 192 -21.03 -2.68 23.80
C MET A 192 -19.71 -1.99 24.18
N LEU A 193 -19.31 -2.00 25.45
CA LEU A 193 -17.99 -1.50 25.86
C LEU A 193 -16.84 -2.36 25.32
N HIS A 194 -17.08 -3.65 25.06
CA HIS A 194 -16.10 -4.59 24.51
C HIS A 194 -15.92 -4.49 23.00
N TRP A 195 -16.79 -3.76 22.30
CA TRP A 195 -16.67 -3.54 20.86
C TRP A 195 -15.48 -2.64 20.55
N ILE A 196 -14.67 -3.08 19.60
CA ILE A 196 -13.45 -2.41 19.17
C ILE A 196 -13.83 -1.23 18.30
N ARG A 197 -13.28 -0.06 18.59
CA ARG A 197 -13.62 1.19 17.90
C ARG A 197 -12.49 2.22 17.99
N PRO A 198 -12.43 3.19 17.06
CA PRO A 198 -11.54 4.34 17.16
C PRO A 198 -11.84 5.19 18.40
N LEU A 199 -10.83 5.89 18.91
CA LEU A 199 -10.95 6.81 20.05
C LEU A 199 -11.98 7.93 19.82
N SER A 200 -12.15 8.35 18.57
CA SER A 200 -13.14 9.36 18.16
C SER A 200 -14.59 8.87 18.29
N VAL A 201 -14.82 7.56 18.45
CA VAL A 201 -16.15 6.97 18.65
C VAL A 201 -16.35 6.59 20.12
N LYS A 202 -17.26 7.29 20.79
CA LYS A 202 -17.63 7.02 22.19
C LYS A 202 -18.88 6.14 22.23
N TYR A 203 -18.93 5.23 23.20
CA TYR A 203 -20.15 4.53 23.55
C TYR A 203 -20.76 5.20 24.77
N ASP A 204 -21.95 5.77 24.61
CA ASP A 204 -22.73 6.34 25.70
C ASP A 204 -23.62 5.26 26.33
N VAL A 205 -23.29 4.89 27.56
CA VAL A 205 -24.00 3.86 28.33
C VAL A 205 -25.42 4.29 28.68
N MET A 206 -25.68 5.60 28.84
CA MET A 206 -27.00 6.10 29.25
C MET A 206 -28.00 6.02 28.10
N THR A 207 -27.55 6.29 26.87
CA THR A 207 -28.39 6.26 25.67
C THR A 207 -28.27 4.96 24.88
N ASN A 208 -27.31 4.09 25.22
CA ASN A 208 -26.98 2.86 24.49
C ASN A 208 -26.65 3.15 23.01
N MET A 209 -25.75 4.10 22.79
CA MET A 209 -25.41 4.60 21.45
C MET A 209 -23.90 4.73 21.25
N PHE A 210 -23.45 4.37 20.04
CA PHE A 210 -22.16 4.81 19.54
C PHE A 210 -22.30 6.18 18.88
N ILE A 211 -21.41 7.10 19.26
CA ILE A 211 -21.46 8.51 18.86
C ILE A 211 -20.05 8.92 18.42
N TYR A 212 -19.92 9.45 17.21
CA TYR A 212 -18.73 10.17 16.82
C TYR A 212 -18.64 11.48 17.62
N ALA A 213 -17.56 11.62 18.39
CA ALA A 213 -17.30 12.75 19.28
C ALA A 213 -16.10 13.59 18.82
N GLY A 214 -15.68 13.47 17.56
CA GLY A 214 -14.61 14.29 16.99
C GLY A 214 -15.06 15.71 16.70
N GLU A 215 -14.13 16.67 16.82
CA GLU A 215 -14.38 18.09 16.54
C GLU A 215 -14.36 18.39 15.03
N GLU A 216 -13.70 17.55 14.25
CA GLU A 216 -13.54 17.71 12.81
C GLU A 216 -14.62 16.98 12.02
N LYS A 217 -14.90 17.49 10.81
CA LYS A 217 -15.79 16.82 9.87
C LYS A 217 -15.21 15.46 9.51
N LEU A 218 -16.05 14.43 9.50
CA LEU A 218 -15.61 13.08 9.16
C LEU A 218 -15.20 13.01 7.68
N THR A 219 -13.92 12.72 7.42
CA THR A 219 -13.34 12.63 6.07
C THR A 219 -13.26 11.20 5.53
N GLY A 220 -13.56 10.20 6.37
CA GLY A 220 -13.50 8.77 6.04
C GLY A 220 -14.53 7.95 6.80
N GLU A 221 -14.34 6.63 6.84
CA GLU A 221 -15.24 5.69 7.51
C GLU A 221 -14.66 5.28 8.87
N LEU A 222 -15.46 5.31 9.93
CA LEU A 222 -15.04 4.85 11.26
C LEU A 222 -15.62 3.47 11.53
N ILE A 223 -14.75 2.52 11.83
CA ILE A 223 -15.11 1.11 11.91
C ILE A 223 -15.30 0.68 13.36
N ILE A 224 -16.47 0.14 13.68
CA ILE A 224 -16.79 -0.50 14.96
C ILE A 224 -16.89 -2.00 14.69
N GLN A 225 -16.13 -2.81 15.41
CA GLN A 225 -16.09 -4.27 15.22
C GLN A 225 -16.43 -5.01 16.52
N SER A 226 -17.24 -6.06 16.39
CA SER A 226 -17.49 -7.00 17.48
C SER A 226 -16.20 -7.70 17.94
N PRO A 227 -16.04 -7.99 19.25
CA PRO A 227 -14.92 -8.80 19.73
C PRO A 227 -15.01 -10.28 19.33
N HIS A 228 -16.18 -10.74 18.88
CA HIS A 228 -16.45 -12.13 18.51
C HIS A 228 -17.18 -12.26 17.17
N PRO A 229 -17.02 -13.40 16.48
CA PRO A 229 -17.78 -13.70 15.29
C PRO A 229 -19.25 -13.99 15.64
N LEU A 230 -20.13 -13.86 14.65
CA LEU A 230 -21.44 -14.49 14.70
C LEU A 230 -21.25 -16.01 14.78
N ALA A 231 -21.79 -16.64 15.82
CA ALA A 231 -21.71 -18.07 16.06
C ALA A 231 -22.75 -18.51 17.10
N GLY A 232 -23.21 -19.76 16.99
CA GLY A 232 -24.02 -20.40 18.03
C GLY A 232 -25.30 -19.62 18.36
N ASP A 233 -25.32 -18.99 19.54
CA ASP A 233 -26.48 -18.27 20.07
C ASP A 233 -26.74 -16.92 19.38
N ILE A 234 -25.68 -16.27 18.87
CA ILE A 234 -25.76 -14.98 18.17
C ILE A 234 -25.36 -15.19 16.72
N GLN A 235 -26.37 -15.32 15.86
CA GLN A 235 -26.22 -15.53 14.42
C GLN A 235 -26.64 -14.31 13.61
N HIS A 236 -27.02 -13.21 14.29
CA HIS A 236 -27.53 -12.01 13.68
C HIS A 236 -27.25 -10.79 14.56
N PHE A 237 -27.05 -9.64 13.94
CA PHE A 237 -27.05 -8.34 14.61
C PHE A 237 -27.78 -7.30 13.76
N GLU A 238 -28.37 -6.30 14.41
CA GLU A 238 -28.98 -5.13 13.78
C GLU A 238 -28.26 -3.85 14.21
N VAL A 239 -28.29 -2.88 13.31
CA VAL A 239 -27.90 -1.50 13.56
C VAL A 239 -29.15 -0.64 13.41
N ILE A 240 -29.47 0.11 14.46
CA ILE A 240 -30.56 1.07 14.49
C ILE A 240 -29.96 2.44 14.20
N ILE A 241 -30.45 3.07 13.13
CA ILE A 241 -29.99 4.40 12.73
C ILE A 241 -30.54 5.42 13.72
N GLN A 242 -29.67 6.13 14.43
CA GLN A 242 -30.09 7.14 15.41
C GLN A 242 -29.96 8.56 14.88
N GLU A 243 -29.10 8.78 13.88
CA GLU A 243 -28.92 10.06 13.22
C GLU A 243 -28.70 9.86 11.72
N MET A 244 -29.36 10.69 10.92
CA MET A 244 -29.14 10.77 9.49
C MET A 244 -29.35 12.20 9.00
N VAL A 245 -28.35 12.74 8.31
CA VAL A 245 -28.44 14.02 7.59
C VAL A 245 -29.04 13.76 6.20
N PRO A 246 -30.01 14.59 5.73
CA PRO A 246 -30.57 14.44 4.40
C PRO A 246 -29.50 14.45 3.30
N ASN A 247 -29.67 13.60 2.28
CA ASN A 247 -28.76 13.44 1.14
C ASN A 247 -27.33 12.98 1.50
N CYS A 248 -27.12 12.43 2.70
CA CYS A 248 -25.86 11.80 3.08
C CYS A 248 -26.00 10.26 3.02
N PRO A 249 -24.93 9.54 2.66
CA PRO A 249 -24.93 8.08 2.74
C PRO A 249 -25.14 7.64 4.20
N GLY A 250 -26.03 6.67 4.42
CA GLY A 250 -26.31 6.14 5.75
C GLY A 250 -25.12 5.33 6.32
N PRO A 251 -25.20 4.85 7.56
CA PRO A 251 -24.16 3.96 8.09
C PRO A 251 -24.13 2.67 7.28
N SER A 252 -22.96 2.07 7.11
CA SER A 252 -22.84 0.77 6.44
C SER A 252 -22.73 -0.34 7.48
N ILE A 253 -23.24 -1.52 7.11
CA ILE A 253 -23.09 -2.72 7.93
C ILE A 253 -22.36 -3.79 7.14
N SER A 254 -21.56 -4.58 7.82
CA SER A 254 -20.70 -5.55 7.16
C SER A 254 -20.45 -6.79 8.00
N LEU A 255 -20.11 -7.88 7.32
CA LEU A 255 -19.51 -9.07 7.90
C LEU A 255 -18.08 -9.17 7.41
N ALA A 256 -17.13 -9.37 8.31
CA ALA A 256 -15.72 -9.46 7.95
C ALA A 256 -15.04 -10.66 8.63
N THR A 257 -13.99 -11.16 8.02
CA THR A 257 -12.88 -11.77 8.75
C THR A 257 -12.38 -10.82 9.84
N CYS A 258 -11.79 -11.29 10.96
CA CYS A 258 -11.29 -10.37 12.00
C CYS A 258 -10.19 -9.41 11.51
N SER A 259 -9.59 -9.70 10.36
CA SER A 259 -8.72 -8.82 9.60
C SER A 259 -8.61 -9.31 8.16
N PRO A 260 -8.22 -8.46 7.18
CA PRO A 260 -8.09 -8.86 5.79
C PRO A 260 -7.16 -10.08 5.62
N MET A 261 -7.50 -11.01 4.73
CA MET A 261 -6.67 -12.18 4.44
C MET A 261 -5.71 -11.88 3.30
N ILE A 262 -4.43 -12.21 3.50
CA ILE A 262 -3.39 -12.03 2.49
C ILE A 262 -2.60 -13.34 2.31
N PRO A 263 -2.44 -13.82 1.07
CA PRO A 263 -3.09 -13.28 -0.13
C PRO A 263 -4.61 -13.51 -0.12
N SER A 264 -5.37 -12.57 -0.69
CA SER A 264 -6.82 -12.67 -0.73
C SER A 264 -7.25 -13.90 -1.54
N PRO A 265 -8.16 -14.75 -1.02
CA PRO A 265 -8.54 -15.98 -1.69
C PRO A 265 -9.14 -15.71 -3.07
N SER A 266 -8.73 -16.45 -4.10
CA SER A 266 -9.28 -16.24 -5.44
C SER A 266 -10.76 -16.62 -5.62
N SER A 267 -11.39 -17.22 -4.60
CA SER A 267 -12.79 -17.64 -4.68
C SER A 267 -13.71 -16.51 -4.28
N THR A 268 -14.75 -16.26 -5.07
CA THR A 268 -15.79 -15.28 -4.74
C THR A 268 -16.64 -15.69 -3.55
N LEU A 269 -16.61 -16.96 -3.14
CA LEU A 269 -17.28 -17.45 -1.93
C LEU A 269 -16.41 -17.23 -0.68
N ALA A 270 -15.09 -17.12 -0.82
CA ALA A 270 -14.16 -16.95 0.31
C ALA A 270 -13.70 -15.49 0.42
N GLN A 271 -14.66 -14.57 0.59
CA GLN A 271 -14.36 -13.14 0.74
C GLN A 271 -14.09 -12.77 2.18
N ASP A 272 -13.15 -11.85 2.36
CA ASP A 272 -12.71 -11.36 3.67
C ASP A 272 -13.69 -10.34 4.26
N TYR A 273 -14.53 -9.73 3.41
CA TYR A 273 -15.36 -8.59 3.75
C TYR A 273 -16.61 -8.56 2.87
N LEU A 274 -17.78 -8.50 3.51
CA LEU A 274 -19.11 -8.41 2.90
C LEU A 274 -19.76 -7.13 3.37
N ARG A 275 -20.02 -6.23 2.43
CA ARG A 275 -20.50 -4.87 2.71
C ARG A 275 -21.92 -4.67 2.22
N PHE A 276 -22.73 -3.98 3.02
CA PHE A 276 -24.01 -3.45 2.59
C PHE A 276 -24.07 -1.94 2.86
N ASP A 277 -24.21 -1.17 1.80
CA ASP A 277 -24.40 0.28 1.82
C ASP A 277 -25.87 0.62 1.60
N LEU A 278 -26.36 1.60 2.35
CA LEU A 278 -27.76 2.05 2.28
C LEU A 278 -28.07 2.91 1.05
N ASP A 279 -27.02 3.39 0.39
CA ASP A 279 -27.08 4.54 -0.52
C ASP A 279 -27.86 4.28 -1.82
N ASN A 280 -28.22 3.01 -2.12
CA ASN A 280 -28.85 2.63 -3.39
C ASN A 280 -30.06 1.68 -3.26
N ASN A 281 -30.37 1.11 -2.09
CA ASN A 281 -31.24 -0.08 -2.02
C ASN A 281 -32.43 -0.01 -1.05
N VAL A 282 -32.45 0.92 -0.08
CA VAL A 282 -33.52 1.02 0.93
C VAL A 282 -33.72 2.47 1.31
N ASP A 283 -34.97 2.97 1.32
CA ASP A 283 -35.30 4.26 1.93
C ASP A 283 -34.91 4.21 3.41
N SER A 284 -33.82 4.87 3.78
CA SER A 284 -33.27 4.83 5.13
C SER A 284 -33.73 6.05 5.92
N MET A 285 -34.31 5.84 7.11
CA MET A 285 -34.72 6.90 8.03
C MET A 285 -34.21 6.62 9.44
N VAL A 286 -34.15 7.65 10.28
CA VAL A 286 -33.90 7.49 11.72
C VAL A 286 -34.91 6.49 12.30
N GLY A 287 -34.41 5.53 13.06
CA GLY A 287 -35.18 4.42 13.64
C GLY A 287 -35.23 3.15 12.79
N HIS A 288 -34.82 3.19 11.51
CA HIS A 288 -34.72 1.97 10.70
C HIS A 288 -33.66 1.03 11.26
N LYS A 289 -33.96 -0.26 11.22
CA LYS A 289 -33.06 -1.33 11.63
C LYS A 289 -32.52 -2.04 10.41
N ILE A 290 -31.22 -2.23 10.32
CA ILE A 290 -30.61 -3.00 9.22
C ILE A 290 -29.60 -3.95 9.84
N GLY A 291 -29.60 -5.21 9.42
CA GLY A 291 -28.79 -6.24 10.04
C GLY A 291 -28.14 -7.20 9.07
N TRP A 292 -27.16 -7.93 9.57
CA TRP A 292 -26.56 -9.09 8.92
C TRP A 292 -26.76 -10.32 9.80
N GLY A 293 -27.00 -11.45 9.16
CA GLY A 293 -26.99 -12.74 9.81
C GLY A 293 -26.31 -13.84 9.01
N ILE A 294 -26.04 -14.94 9.68
CA ILE A 294 -25.48 -16.16 9.12
C ILE A 294 -26.42 -17.32 9.40
N HIS A 295 -26.61 -18.17 8.40
CA HIS A 295 -27.44 -19.37 8.52
C HIS A 295 -26.65 -20.61 8.14
N TYR A 296 -26.64 -21.58 9.05
CA TYR A 296 -25.88 -22.82 8.90
C TYR A 296 -26.69 -23.90 8.20
N ASN A 297 -25.98 -24.88 7.64
CA ASN A 297 -26.59 -26.05 7.00
C ASN A 297 -27.63 -26.71 7.94
N PRO A 298 -28.92 -26.80 7.53
CA PRO A 298 -29.99 -27.35 8.36
C PRO A 298 -29.77 -28.80 8.81
N GLU A 299 -29.00 -29.57 8.04
CA GLU A 299 -28.70 -30.99 8.30
C GLU A 299 -27.55 -31.19 9.30
N GLU A 300 -26.68 -30.19 9.46
CA GLU A 300 -25.45 -30.28 10.25
C GLU A 300 -25.57 -29.52 11.58
N ARG A 301 -26.26 -28.37 11.59
CA ARG A 301 -26.29 -27.44 12.75
C ARG A 301 -26.84 -28.01 14.06
N ASN A 302 -27.58 -29.11 13.98
CA ASN A 302 -28.19 -29.77 15.14
C ASN A 302 -27.36 -30.97 15.64
N ARG A 303 -26.23 -31.28 15.00
CA ARG A 303 -25.36 -32.37 15.44
C ARG A 303 -24.64 -32.00 16.74
N PRO A 304 -24.41 -32.94 17.67
CA PRO A 304 -23.74 -32.66 18.95
C PRO A 304 -22.30 -32.14 18.80
N ASP A 305 -21.62 -32.52 17.72
CA ASP A 305 -20.24 -32.15 17.37
C ASP A 305 -20.15 -30.96 16.41
N PHE A 306 -21.27 -30.28 16.17
CA PHE A 306 -21.31 -29.12 15.27
C PHE A 306 -20.42 -27.99 15.78
N ASN A 307 -19.44 -27.59 14.97
CA ASN A 307 -18.56 -26.46 15.26
C ASN A 307 -19.00 -25.22 14.46
N PRO A 308 -19.70 -24.24 15.08
CA PRO A 308 -20.12 -23.02 14.39
C PRO A 308 -18.95 -22.12 13.97
N LYS A 309 -17.74 -22.33 14.53
CA LYS A 309 -16.54 -21.56 14.21
C LYS A 309 -15.62 -22.29 13.22
N GLY A 310 -16.02 -23.45 12.69
CA GLY A 310 -15.27 -24.17 11.66
C GLY A 310 -15.42 -23.55 10.27
N GLU A 311 -14.48 -23.88 9.38
CA GLU A 311 -14.57 -23.54 7.96
C GLU A 311 -15.71 -24.33 7.31
N GLN A 312 -16.70 -23.62 6.77
CA GLN A 312 -17.89 -24.25 6.17
C GLN A 312 -18.69 -23.28 5.29
N LEU A 313 -19.53 -23.83 4.42
CA LEU A 313 -20.50 -23.03 3.68
C LEU A 313 -21.64 -22.57 4.59
N VAL A 314 -21.88 -21.26 4.61
CA VAL A 314 -22.98 -20.60 5.32
C VAL A 314 -23.77 -19.71 4.36
N TYR A 315 -25.03 -19.45 4.66
CA TYR A 315 -25.82 -18.46 3.94
C TYR A 315 -25.83 -17.15 4.73
N CYS A 316 -25.14 -16.14 4.21
CA CYS A 316 -25.08 -14.80 4.78
C CYS A 316 -26.27 -13.99 4.25
N TYR A 317 -27.05 -13.38 5.14
CA TYR A 317 -28.27 -12.66 4.76
C TYR A 317 -28.36 -11.28 5.41
N ILE A 318 -29.08 -10.39 4.74
CA ILE A 318 -29.28 -9.00 5.14
C ILE A 318 -30.73 -8.81 5.54
N THR A 319 -30.96 -8.13 6.65
CA THR A 319 -32.28 -7.75 7.12
C THR A 319 -32.48 -6.24 7.06
N ALA A 320 -33.70 -5.81 6.77
CA ALA A 320 -34.17 -4.45 6.98
C ALA A 320 -35.50 -4.51 7.74
N ASN A 321 -35.57 -3.84 8.88
CA ASN A 321 -36.70 -3.86 9.81
C ASN A 321 -37.16 -5.30 10.13
N MET A 322 -36.20 -6.18 10.43
CA MET A 322 -36.37 -7.62 10.68
C MET A 322 -36.79 -8.49 9.48
N GLU A 323 -36.96 -7.94 8.28
CA GLU A 323 -37.28 -8.70 7.07
C GLU A 323 -36.03 -8.99 6.25
N ILE A 324 -35.89 -10.21 5.72
CA ILE A 324 -34.74 -10.60 4.88
C ILE A 324 -34.90 -10.00 3.48
N ILE A 325 -34.03 -9.05 3.13
CA ILE A 325 -34.05 -8.37 1.84
C ILE A 325 -33.09 -8.98 0.81
N ALA A 326 -32.01 -9.60 1.27
CA ALA A 326 -30.99 -10.18 0.40
C ALA A 326 -30.20 -11.29 1.14
N GLY A 327 -29.46 -12.08 0.39
CA GLY A 327 -28.47 -13.00 0.94
C GLY A 327 -27.73 -13.77 -0.14
N GLN A 328 -26.67 -14.46 0.26
CA GLN A 328 -25.82 -15.25 -0.62
C GLN A 328 -25.06 -16.31 0.17
N MET A 329 -24.70 -17.39 -0.53
CA MET A 329 -23.77 -18.39 0.02
C MET A 329 -22.35 -17.87 0.11
N MET A 330 -21.69 -18.16 1.23
CA MET A 330 -20.32 -17.77 1.52
C MET A 330 -19.57 -18.92 2.18
N MET A 331 -18.27 -19.04 1.93
CA MET A 331 -17.35 -19.86 2.70
C MET A 331 -16.96 -19.08 3.95
N GLN A 332 -17.48 -19.51 5.09
CA GLN A 332 -17.06 -19.01 6.39
C GLN A 332 -15.63 -19.52 6.67
N PRO A 333 -14.69 -18.65 7.05
CA PRO A 333 -13.36 -19.07 7.48
C PRO A 333 -13.39 -19.70 8.88
N GLU A 334 -12.36 -20.44 9.27
CA GLU A 334 -12.18 -20.79 10.68
C GLU A 334 -12.13 -19.53 11.55
N GLY A 335 -12.88 -19.53 12.64
CA GLY A 335 -13.07 -18.36 13.50
C GLY A 335 -14.27 -17.49 13.13
N GLY A 336 -14.98 -17.74 12.03
CA GLY A 336 -16.26 -17.11 11.71
C GLY A 336 -16.19 -15.68 11.19
N PHE A 337 -17.37 -15.11 10.89
CA PHE A 337 -17.52 -13.71 10.45
C PHE A 337 -17.86 -12.78 11.61
N TYR A 338 -17.10 -11.70 11.74
CA TYR A 338 -17.24 -10.65 12.74
C TYR A 338 -18.18 -9.54 12.23
N PRO A 339 -19.18 -9.15 13.03
CA PRO A 339 -19.97 -7.95 12.80
C PRO A 339 -19.10 -6.69 12.73
N VAL A 340 -19.36 -5.88 11.71
CA VAL A 340 -18.70 -4.59 11.47
C VAL A 340 -19.74 -3.53 11.15
N VAL A 341 -19.59 -2.34 11.74
CA VAL A 341 -20.41 -1.15 11.48
C VAL A 341 -19.51 0.00 11.07
N LEU A 342 -19.87 0.71 10.00
CA LEU A 342 -19.11 1.85 9.49
C LEU A 342 -19.93 3.12 9.65
N LEU A 343 -19.42 4.03 10.49
CA LEU A 343 -19.97 5.38 10.60
C LEU A 343 -19.44 6.24 9.45
N ARG A 344 -20.30 7.10 8.90
CA ARG A 344 -20.05 7.96 7.75
C ARG A 344 -20.47 9.40 8.05
N ASP A 345 -20.00 10.34 7.23
CA ASP A 345 -20.40 11.75 7.32
C ASP A 345 -21.93 11.86 7.16
N GLY A 346 -22.58 12.51 8.12
CA GLY A 346 -24.04 12.59 8.18
C GLY A 346 -24.76 11.37 8.77
N ALA A 347 -24.04 10.32 9.19
CA ALA A 347 -24.58 9.12 9.86
C ALA A 347 -23.71 8.76 11.07
N SER A 348 -23.60 9.71 12.00
CA SER A 348 -22.58 9.72 13.06
C SER A 348 -23.00 9.02 14.36
N LYS A 349 -24.26 8.57 14.45
CA LYS A 349 -24.85 7.93 15.64
C LYS A 349 -25.66 6.69 15.30
N VAL A 350 -25.36 5.60 15.99
CA VAL A 350 -26.04 4.31 15.82
C VAL A 350 -26.20 3.59 17.15
N THR A 351 -27.21 2.72 17.23
CA THR A 351 -27.32 1.69 18.28
C THR A 351 -27.10 0.32 17.64
N ILE A 352 -26.37 -0.56 18.32
CA ILE A 352 -26.17 -1.95 17.86
C ILE A 352 -27.01 -2.85 18.76
N ASP A 353 -27.78 -3.74 18.13
CA ASP A 353 -28.63 -4.71 18.79
C ASP A 353 -28.24 -6.13 18.33
N VAL A 354 -27.72 -6.92 19.27
CA VAL A 354 -27.33 -8.33 19.05
C VAL A 354 -28.33 -9.31 19.67
N GLU A 355 -29.34 -8.81 20.38
CA GLU A 355 -30.33 -9.62 21.08
C GLU A 355 -31.61 -9.80 20.26
N SER A 356 -31.96 -8.80 19.46
CA SER A 356 -32.98 -8.89 18.42
C SER A 356 -32.53 -9.86 17.33
N ASN A 357 -32.76 -11.14 17.59
CA ASN A 357 -32.64 -12.18 16.58
C ASN A 357 -33.93 -12.20 15.76
N PRO A 358 -33.89 -12.13 14.42
CA PRO A 358 -35.01 -12.48 13.57
C PRO A 358 -35.24 -14.00 13.65
N LYS A 359 -35.61 -14.48 14.84
CA LYS A 359 -36.28 -15.77 15.04
C LYS A 359 -37.76 -15.56 15.39
N PRO A 360 -38.58 -14.85 14.59
CA PRO A 360 -40.00 -15.12 14.60
C PRO A 360 -40.23 -16.57 14.19
N ILE A 361 -41.15 -17.22 14.90
CA ILE A 361 -41.62 -18.58 14.61
C ILE A 361 -42.09 -18.62 13.14
N GLY A 362 -41.32 -19.30 12.27
CA GLY A 362 -41.64 -19.47 10.84
C GLY A 362 -40.49 -19.20 9.86
N HIS A 363 -39.47 -18.39 10.22
CA HIS A 363 -38.43 -17.98 9.26
C HIS A 363 -37.26 -18.95 9.08
N ASN A 364 -37.01 -19.85 10.04
CA ASN A 364 -36.02 -20.92 9.85
C ASN A 364 -36.37 -21.80 8.62
N GLN A 365 -37.66 -22.01 8.33
CA GLN A 365 -38.07 -22.77 7.14
C GLN A 365 -37.68 -22.04 5.84
N LEU A 366 -37.91 -20.73 5.76
CA LEU A 366 -37.52 -19.94 4.59
C LEU A 366 -36.00 -19.92 4.37
N LEU A 367 -35.22 -19.73 5.43
CA LEU A 367 -33.75 -19.76 5.34
C LEU A 367 -33.23 -21.16 5.02
N ASP A 368 -33.85 -22.22 5.57
CA ASP A 368 -33.52 -23.61 5.22
C ASP A 368 -33.79 -23.90 3.75
N GLU A 369 -34.91 -23.41 3.20
CA GLU A 369 -35.25 -23.51 1.78
C GLU A 369 -34.26 -22.75 0.89
N ARG A 370 -33.93 -21.50 1.24
CA ARG A 370 -32.93 -20.70 0.50
C ARG A 370 -31.54 -21.35 0.52
N PHE A 371 -31.09 -21.81 1.68
CA PHE A 371 -29.82 -22.53 1.81
C PHE A 371 -29.79 -23.76 0.89
N LYS A 372 -30.84 -24.59 0.93
CA LYS A 372 -30.94 -25.80 0.09
C LYS A 372 -30.97 -25.46 -1.41
N ALA A 373 -31.60 -24.36 -1.79
CA ALA A 373 -31.66 -23.91 -3.17
C ALA A 373 -30.27 -23.50 -3.71
N GLU A 374 -29.46 -22.81 -2.91
CA GLU A 374 -28.20 -22.22 -3.38
C GLU A 374 -26.95 -23.10 -3.15
N VAL A 375 -26.96 -23.98 -2.13
CA VAL A 375 -25.76 -24.73 -1.71
C VAL A 375 -25.17 -25.59 -2.84
N SER A 376 -26.00 -26.14 -3.73
CA SER A 376 -25.52 -26.96 -4.86
C SER A 376 -24.72 -26.14 -5.87
N GLN A 377 -25.15 -24.90 -6.15
CA GLN A 377 -24.44 -23.98 -7.01
C GLN A 377 -23.13 -23.51 -6.34
N ALA A 378 -23.17 -23.19 -5.05
CA ALA A 378 -21.99 -22.79 -4.29
C ALA A 378 -20.92 -23.90 -4.25
N LYS A 379 -21.32 -25.15 -4.00
CA LYS A 379 -20.41 -26.32 -4.04
C LYS A 379 -19.77 -26.49 -5.42
N LYS A 380 -20.54 -26.31 -6.50
CA LYS A 380 -20.01 -26.36 -7.87
C LYS A 380 -19.03 -25.22 -8.14
N GLY A 381 -19.33 -24.00 -7.68
CA GLY A 381 -18.42 -22.85 -7.74
C GLY A 381 -17.10 -23.13 -7.05
N LEU A 382 -17.15 -23.64 -5.81
CA LEU A 382 -15.97 -24.00 -5.04
C LEU A 382 -15.12 -25.08 -5.74
N GLN A 383 -15.75 -26.09 -6.33
CA GLN A 383 -15.05 -27.13 -7.08
C GLN A 383 -14.34 -26.56 -8.32
N ASN A 384 -14.99 -25.65 -9.04
CA ASN A 384 -14.37 -24.96 -10.18
C ASN A 384 -13.19 -24.10 -9.74
N ASP A 385 -13.33 -23.39 -8.62
CA ASP A 385 -12.26 -22.56 -8.04
C ASP A 385 -11.04 -23.41 -7.65
N LEU A 386 -11.26 -24.57 -7.02
CA LEU A 386 -10.19 -25.51 -6.68
C LEU A 386 -9.41 -25.97 -7.92
N VAL A 387 -10.11 -26.29 -9.01
CA VAL A 387 -9.46 -26.68 -10.28
C VAL A 387 -8.68 -25.51 -10.89
N ASN A 388 -9.23 -24.30 -10.83
CA ASN A 388 -8.58 -23.10 -11.38
C ASN A 388 -7.33 -22.67 -10.59
N LYS A 389 -7.35 -22.89 -9.26
CA LYS A 389 -6.23 -22.62 -8.34
C LYS A 389 -5.11 -23.64 -8.43
N GLU A 390 -5.37 -24.82 -8.97
CA GLU A 390 -4.40 -25.91 -9.04
C GLU A 390 -3.16 -25.47 -9.83
N VAL A 391 -1.98 -25.61 -9.21
CA VAL A 391 -0.69 -25.39 -9.86
C VAL A 391 -0.06 -26.75 -10.11
N LYS A 392 0.44 -26.95 -11.34
CA LYS A 392 1.10 -28.18 -11.77
C LYS A 392 2.53 -27.89 -12.14
N GLU A 393 3.42 -28.85 -11.93
CA GLU A 393 4.83 -28.70 -12.34
C GLU A 393 4.96 -28.48 -13.85
N SER A 394 4.06 -29.04 -14.67
CA SER A 394 4.01 -28.80 -16.12
C SER A 394 3.74 -27.34 -16.51
N MET A 395 3.20 -26.54 -15.58
CA MET A 395 3.01 -25.11 -15.77
C MET A 395 4.28 -24.31 -15.49
N LEU A 396 5.35 -24.94 -14.99
CA LEU A 396 6.60 -24.28 -14.64
C LEU A 396 7.68 -24.60 -15.67
N ARG A 397 8.29 -23.57 -16.23
CA ARG A 397 9.58 -23.66 -16.93
C ARG A 397 10.67 -23.30 -15.94
N LYS A 398 11.44 -24.29 -15.47
CA LYS A 398 12.46 -24.09 -14.42
C LYS A 398 13.84 -24.57 -14.84
N SER A 399 14.86 -23.96 -14.23
CA SER A 399 16.23 -24.46 -14.26
C SER A 399 16.30 -25.79 -13.49
N GLN A 400 17.17 -26.70 -13.94
CA GLN A 400 17.22 -28.08 -13.42
C GLN A 400 17.54 -28.14 -11.92
N ASP A 401 18.38 -27.21 -11.44
CA ASP A 401 18.86 -27.18 -10.05
C ASP A 401 17.87 -26.56 -9.05
N VAL A 402 16.73 -26.04 -9.50
CA VAL A 402 15.71 -25.47 -8.60
C VAL A 402 14.78 -26.58 -8.12
N GLU A 403 14.77 -26.82 -6.81
CA GLU A 403 13.82 -27.67 -6.13
C GLU A 403 12.46 -26.96 -6.03
N VAL A 404 11.38 -27.68 -6.34
CA VAL A 404 10.01 -27.14 -6.32
C VAL A 404 9.12 -28.06 -5.50
N THR A 405 8.45 -27.49 -4.50
CA THR A 405 7.42 -28.18 -3.73
C THR A 405 6.10 -27.44 -3.91
N ILE A 406 5.12 -28.09 -4.53
CA ILE A 406 3.79 -27.52 -4.79
C ILE A 406 2.85 -27.94 -3.66
N THR A 407 2.16 -26.97 -3.06
CA THR A 407 1.11 -27.19 -2.06
C THR A 407 -0.22 -26.62 -2.54
N ASN A 408 -1.30 -26.82 -1.78
CA ASN A 408 -2.60 -26.20 -2.03
C ASN A 408 -2.62 -24.67 -1.79
N GLN A 409 -1.61 -24.12 -1.11
CA GLN A 409 -1.54 -22.70 -0.74
C GLN A 409 -0.47 -21.93 -1.52
N PHE A 410 0.68 -22.54 -1.77
CA PHE A 410 1.83 -21.90 -2.42
C PHE A 410 2.75 -22.93 -3.09
N CYS A 411 3.64 -22.45 -3.95
CA CYS A 411 4.78 -23.20 -4.47
C CYS A 411 6.07 -22.76 -3.78
N ARG A 412 6.76 -23.67 -3.08
CA ARG A 412 8.08 -23.39 -2.51
C ARG A 412 9.16 -23.64 -3.54
N LEU A 413 10.01 -22.65 -3.76
CA LEU A 413 11.22 -22.77 -4.57
C LEU A 413 12.43 -22.76 -3.65
N ARG A 414 13.33 -23.72 -3.83
CA ARG A 414 14.60 -23.79 -3.11
C ARG A 414 15.77 -23.95 -4.06
N LEU A 415 16.81 -23.15 -3.84
CA LEU A 415 18.11 -23.28 -4.49
C LEU A 415 19.16 -23.46 -3.39
N THR A 416 19.86 -24.59 -3.41
CA THR A 416 20.83 -24.94 -2.37
C THR A 416 22.14 -24.16 -2.51
N ALA A 417 22.83 -23.98 -1.39
CA ALA A 417 24.06 -23.21 -1.27
C ALA A 417 25.18 -23.58 -2.26
N ASP A 418 25.26 -24.85 -2.67
CA ASP A 418 26.27 -25.37 -3.60
C ASP A 418 26.04 -24.94 -5.06
N LYS A 419 24.85 -24.44 -5.38
CA LYS A 419 24.48 -24.08 -6.76
C LYS A 419 25.03 -22.70 -7.12
N ILE A 420 25.73 -22.65 -8.24
CA ILE A 420 26.39 -21.45 -8.74
C ILE A 420 25.54 -20.83 -9.86
N GLY A 421 25.56 -19.50 -9.94
CA GLY A 421 24.94 -18.75 -11.02
C GLY A 421 23.46 -18.43 -10.76
N ILE A 422 22.84 -17.85 -11.79
CA ILE A 422 21.44 -17.45 -11.76
C ILE A 422 20.61 -18.60 -12.33
N HIS A 423 19.52 -18.92 -11.63
CA HIS A 423 18.55 -19.95 -11.99
C HIS A 423 17.18 -19.32 -12.07
N VAL A 424 16.41 -19.65 -13.11
CA VAL A 424 15.09 -19.06 -13.36
C VAL A 424 13.99 -20.10 -13.23
N VAL A 425 12.85 -19.65 -12.69
CA VAL A 425 11.54 -20.31 -12.75
C VAL A 425 10.55 -19.34 -13.36
N GLN A 426 9.83 -19.78 -14.39
CA GLN A 426 8.79 -19.01 -15.05
C GLN A 426 7.48 -19.81 -15.04
N PHE A 427 6.37 -19.13 -14.73
CA PHE A 427 5.04 -19.73 -14.79
C PHE A 427 4.44 -19.51 -16.17
N ASN A 428 4.11 -20.60 -16.86
CA ASN A 428 3.68 -20.60 -18.26
C ASN A 428 2.22 -20.15 -18.43
N LYS A 429 1.53 -19.77 -17.36
CA LYS A 429 0.24 -19.10 -17.42
C LYS A 429 0.47 -17.57 -17.45
N PRO A 430 0.02 -16.87 -18.50
CA PRO A 430 0.18 -15.41 -18.58
C PRO A 430 -0.62 -14.69 -17.48
N LEU A 431 -0.16 -13.50 -17.12
CA LEU A 431 -0.94 -12.52 -16.40
C LEU A 431 -2.02 -11.95 -17.32
N THR A 432 -3.19 -11.67 -16.75
CA THR A 432 -4.36 -11.10 -17.44
C THR A 432 -4.93 -9.98 -16.60
N GLU A 433 -5.85 -9.19 -17.15
CA GLU A 433 -6.54 -8.11 -16.41
C GLU A 433 -7.23 -8.65 -15.13
N ASP A 434 -7.84 -9.84 -15.18
CA ASP A 434 -8.47 -10.49 -14.01
C ASP A 434 -7.48 -11.19 -13.05
N SER A 435 -6.23 -11.38 -13.46
CA SER A 435 -5.24 -12.20 -12.73
C SER A 435 -3.85 -11.64 -13.03
N ASN A 436 -3.64 -10.41 -12.54
CA ASN A 436 -2.52 -9.54 -12.91
C ASN A 436 -1.39 -9.53 -11.86
N PHE A 437 -1.51 -10.28 -10.77
CA PHE A 437 -0.61 -10.18 -9.61
C PHE A 437 -0.09 -11.53 -9.14
N PHE A 438 1.20 -11.57 -8.76
CA PHE A 438 1.80 -12.70 -8.05
C PHE A 438 2.69 -12.21 -6.90
N LEU A 439 2.84 -13.03 -5.85
CA LEU A 439 3.46 -12.66 -4.58
C LEU A 439 4.51 -13.69 -4.15
N LEU A 440 5.60 -13.23 -3.56
CA LEU A 440 6.67 -14.05 -2.99
C LEU A 440 6.81 -13.75 -1.49
N CYS A 441 6.97 -14.78 -0.66
CA CYS A 441 7.48 -14.66 0.71
C CYS A 441 8.94 -15.12 0.75
N ILE A 442 9.84 -14.27 1.23
CA ILE A 442 11.27 -14.57 1.31
C ILE A 442 11.56 -15.31 2.62
N ARG A 443 11.78 -16.63 2.53
CA ARG A 443 11.97 -17.52 3.70
C ARG A 443 13.42 -17.67 4.14
N ALA A 444 14.35 -17.67 3.18
CA ALA A 444 15.77 -17.68 3.44
C ALA A 444 16.48 -16.88 2.35
N LEU A 445 17.20 -15.84 2.74
CA LEU A 445 17.98 -15.02 1.81
C LEU A 445 19.13 -14.34 2.56
N ASN A 446 20.35 -14.57 2.08
CA ASN A 446 21.55 -13.91 2.58
C ASN A 446 21.92 -12.69 1.72
N GLU A 447 22.66 -11.73 2.29
CA GLU A 447 23.18 -10.55 1.58
C GLU A 447 24.02 -10.88 0.33
N ASP A 448 24.73 -12.02 0.34
CA ASP A 448 25.54 -12.48 -0.79
C ASP A 448 24.72 -13.23 -1.86
N SER A 449 23.53 -13.69 -1.51
CA SER A 449 22.58 -14.34 -2.40
C SER A 449 21.66 -13.32 -3.11
N GLY A 450 20.78 -13.77 -4.00
CA GLY A 450 19.90 -12.82 -4.71
C GLY A 450 18.64 -13.43 -5.30
N VAL A 451 17.53 -12.73 -5.13
CA VAL A 451 16.23 -13.03 -5.74
C VAL A 451 15.84 -11.86 -6.64
N GLY A 452 15.24 -12.17 -7.79
CA GLY A 452 14.55 -11.16 -8.59
C GLY A 452 13.20 -11.68 -9.05
N LEU A 453 12.22 -10.78 -9.09
CA LEU A 453 10.87 -11.05 -9.57
C LEU A 453 10.50 -10.07 -10.67
N GLY A 454 9.63 -10.49 -11.58
CA GLY A 454 9.10 -9.61 -12.62
C GLY A 454 8.37 -10.39 -13.71
N VAL A 455 8.24 -9.75 -14.88
CA VAL A 455 7.50 -10.29 -16.02
C VAL A 455 8.42 -10.33 -17.23
N ALA A 456 8.39 -11.45 -17.95
CA ALA A 456 9.20 -11.65 -19.14
C ALA A 456 8.52 -12.59 -20.14
N GLY A 457 8.97 -12.53 -21.40
CA GLY A 457 8.45 -13.38 -22.47
C GLY A 457 8.83 -14.86 -22.34
N LYS A 458 8.24 -15.69 -23.20
CA LYS A 458 8.42 -17.16 -23.21
C LYS A 458 9.88 -17.59 -23.40
N ASP A 459 10.64 -16.84 -24.19
CA ASP A 459 12.04 -17.16 -24.52
C ASP A 459 13.04 -16.53 -23.54
N PHE A 460 12.58 -16.07 -22.38
CA PHE A 460 13.46 -15.47 -21.38
C PHE A 460 14.57 -16.46 -20.96
N PRO A 461 15.85 -16.05 -20.92
CA PRO A 461 16.97 -16.96 -20.67
C PRO A 461 17.01 -17.45 -19.22
N PRO A 462 17.42 -18.71 -18.97
CA PRO A 462 17.37 -19.31 -17.64
C PRO A 462 18.43 -18.79 -16.65
N ASN A 463 19.32 -17.89 -17.09
CA ASN A 463 20.48 -17.40 -16.35
C ASN A 463 20.53 -15.87 -16.23
N LYS A 464 19.38 -15.20 -16.28
CA LYS A 464 19.26 -13.74 -16.15
C LYS A 464 18.21 -13.35 -15.12
N TYR A 465 18.38 -12.18 -14.52
CA TYR A 465 17.35 -11.54 -13.73
C TYR A 465 16.31 -10.86 -14.62
N PRO A 466 15.01 -10.94 -14.30
CA PRO A 466 13.99 -10.17 -15.00
C PRO A 466 14.33 -8.67 -14.94
N GLY A 467 14.01 -7.95 -16.01
CA GLY A 467 14.44 -6.58 -16.25
C GLY A 467 15.86 -6.44 -16.82
N LYS A 468 16.77 -7.40 -16.59
CA LYS A 468 18.15 -7.38 -17.11
C LYS A 468 18.31 -8.07 -18.47
N PHE A 469 17.21 -8.38 -19.14
CA PHE A 469 17.15 -8.91 -20.50
C PHE A 469 15.94 -8.32 -21.25
N ARG A 470 15.88 -8.40 -22.58
CA ARG A 470 14.77 -7.82 -23.37
C ARG A 470 13.90 -8.93 -23.99
N PRO A 471 12.57 -8.76 -24.06
CA PRO A 471 11.74 -7.81 -23.32
C PRO A 471 11.46 -8.33 -21.90
N SER A 472 11.79 -7.55 -20.86
CA SER A 472 11.41 -7.89 -19.48
C SER A 472 11.46 -6.69 -18.55
N VAL A 473 10.69 -6.76 -17.47
CA VAL A 473 10.72 -5.83 -16.33
C VAL A 473 10.90 -6.65 -15.05
N GLY A 474 11.61 -6.13 -14.06
CA GLY A 474 11.82 -6.84 -12.80
C GLY A 474 12.50 -6.01 -11.72
N TRP A 475 12.48 -6.53 -10.50
CA TRP A 475 13.04 -5.91 -9.31
C TRP A 475 13.92 -6.93 -8.59
N THR A 476 15.07 -6.51 -8.05
CA THR A 476 16.06 -7.44 -7.48
C THR A 476 16.44 -7.11 -6.04
N SER A 477 16.57 -8.14 -5.20
CA SER A 477 16.89 -8.02 -3.77
C SER A 477 18.25 -7.38 -3.53
N LYS A 478 19.22 -7.69 -4.39
CA LYS A 478 20.64 -7.38 -4.19
C LYS A 478 20.96 -5.89 -4.16
N ASP A 479 20.34 -5.12 -5.06
CA ASP A 479 20.55 -3.67 -5.15
C ASP A 479 19.27 -2.87 -4.89
N GLY A 480 18.12 -3.54 -4.79
CA GLY A 480 16.82 -2.92 -4.61
C GLY A 480 16.31 -2.18 -5.85
N LYS A 481 17.03 -2.25 -6.97
CA LYS A 481 16.72 -1.47 -8.17
C LYS A 481 15.70 -2.18 -9.02
N LEU A 482 14.84 -1.38 -9.65
CA LEU A 482 13.97 -1.83 -10.71
C LEU A 482 14.74 -1.81 -12.03
N TYR A 483 14.56 -2.85 -12.81
CA TYR A 483 15.17 -3.04 -14.11
C TYR A 483 14.08 -3.20 -15.17
N ARG A 484 14.30 -2.59 -16.33
CA ARG A 484 13.49 -2.82 -17.53
C ARG A 484 14.40 -2.85 -18.73
N ASN A 485 14.30 -3.88 -19.55
CA ASN A 485 15.00 -3.95 -20.84
C ASN A 485 16.53 -3.65 -20.77
N MET A 486 17.21 -4.17 -19.74
CA MET A 486 18.62 -3.98 -19.40
C MET A 486 18.99 -2.63 -18.76
N ARG A 487 18.01 -1.76 -18.51
CA ARG A 487 18.20 -0.48 -17.82
C ARG A 487 17.64 -0.52 -16.41
N HIS A 488 18.01 0.46 -15.59
CA HIS A 488 17.51 0.64 -14.23
C HIS A 488 17.27 2.12 -13.89
N ASP A 489 17.04 2.92 -14.93
CA ASP A 489 16.63 4.31 -14.83
C ASP A 489 15.12 4.36 -14.59
N GLY A 490 14.71 4.82 -13.40
CA GLY A 490 13.31 5.00 -13.02
C GLY A 490 13.13 6.29 -12.21
N ASN A 491 11.86 6.67 -11.99
CA ASN A 491 11.51 7.83 -11.15
C ASN A 491 11.87 7.61 -9.67
N LEU A 492 11.96 6.34 -9.27
CA LEU A 492 12.30 5.90 -7.93
C LEU A 492 13.44 4.87 -8.00
N SER A 493 14.32 4.90 -7.00
CA SER A 493 15.47 3.97 -6.90
C SER A 493 15.06 2.55 -6.49
N GLY A 494 13.81 2.34 -6.10
CA GLY A 494 13.31 1.10 -5.50
C GLY A 494 13.82 0.89 -4.06
N GLU A 495 13.56 -0.28 -3.50
CA GLU A 495 14.03 -0.67 -2.17
C GLU A 495 14.66 -2.07 -2.17
N ARG A 496 15.60 -2.35 -1.27
CA ARG A 496 16.08 -3.74 -1.07
C ARG A 496 15.03 -4.55 -0.32
N PHE A 497 14.98 -5.85 -0.58
CA PHE A 497 14.17 -6.78 0.18
C PHE A 497 15.02 -7.98 0.63
N GLN A 498 14.66 -8.55 1.76
CA GLN A 498 15.44 -9.52 2.51
C GLN A 498 14.58 -10.64 3.07
N GLU A 499 15.20 -11.57 3.79
CA GLU A 499 14.49 -12.58 4.56
C GLU A 499 13.45 -11.93 5.49
N GLY A 500 12.24 -12.49 5.51
CA GLY A 500 11.13 -11.92 6.26
C GLY A 500 10.20 -11.01 5.44
N ASP A 501 10.63 -10.55 4.26
CA ASP A 501 9.81 -9.69 3.40
C ASP A 501 8.84 -10.48 2.52
N MET A 502 7.75 -9.81 2.16
CA MET A 502 6.86 -10.18 1.07
C MET A 502 7.02 -9.22 -0.10
N VAL A 503 7.17 -9.73 -1.31
CA VAL A 503 7.35 -8.91 -2.50
C VAL A 503 6.44 -9.37 -3.63
N GLY A 504 5.78 -8.42 -4.28
CA GLY A 504 4.81 -8.70 -5.33
C GLY A 504 5.06 -7.91 -6.60
N CYS A 505 4.48 -8.39 -7.69
CA CYS A 505 4.49 -7.73 -8.99
C CYS A 505 3.08 -7.80 -9.58
N GLU A 506 2.50 -6.63 -9.82
CA GLU A 506 1.22 -6.42 -10.49
C GLU A 506 1.47 -5.91 -11.91
N MET A 507 0.68 -6.36 -12.88
CA MET A 507 0.52 -5.66 -14.16
C MET A 507 -0.70 -4.74 -14.05
N GLU A 508 -0.44 -3.45 -13.83
CA GLU A 508 -1.46 -2.45 -13.51
C GLU A 508 -2.29 -2.08 -14.75
N ALA A 509 -1.64 -1.85 -15.89
CA ALA A 509 -2.30 -1.53 -17.15
C ALA A 509 -1.84 -2.46 -18.28
N PHE A 510 -2.78 -2.95 -19.09
CA PHE A 510 -2.54 -3.82 -20.24
C PHE A 510 -2.82 -3.11 -21.57
N ALA A 511 -1.94 -2.21 -22.00
CA ALA A 511 -2.07 -1.59 -23.33
C ALA A 511 -1.43 -2.45 -24.44
N SER A 512 -1.75 -2.12 -25.69
CA SER A 512 -1.30 -2.87 -26.88
C SER A 512 0.21 -2.80 -27.12
N GLU A 513 0.85 -1.66 -26.85
CA GLU A 513 2.28 -1.45 -27.09
C GLU A 513 3.13 -1.51 -25.82
N MET A 514 2.58 -1.04 -24.70
CA MET A 514 3.30 -0.88 -23.45
C MET A 514 2.36 -1.05 -22.27
N SER A 515 2.78 -1.86 -21.30
CA SER A 515 2.04 -2.13 -20.07
C SER A 515 2.83 -1.62 -18.87
N VAL A 516 2.17 -1.40 -17.73
CA VAL A 516 2.83 -0.91 -16.52
C VAL A 516 2.87 -2.03 -15.48
N ALA A 517 4.04 -2.24 -14.88
CA ALA A 517 4.22 -3.09 -13.72
C ALA A 517 4.29 -2.23 -12.46
N LEU A 518 3.58 -2.61 -11.40
CA LEU A 518 3.68 -2.05 -10.06
C LEU A 518 4.32 -3.10 -9.13
N PHE A 519 5.40 -2.72 -8.44
CA PHE A 519 6.08 -3.58 -7.48
C PHE A 519 5.70 -3.22 -6.06
N THR A 520 5.48 -4.25 -5.23
CA THR A 520 5.05 -4.08 -3.84
C THR A 520 6.00 -4.79 -2.88
N LYS A 521 6.22 -4.20 -1.70
CA LYS A 521 6.97 -4.76 -0.58
C LYS A 521 6.12 -4.68 0.68
N ASN A 522 5.88 -5.81 1.33
CA ASN A 522 5.04 -5.90 2.53
C ASN A 522 3.69 -5.18 2.33
N MET A 523 3.12 -5.37 1.13
CA MET A 523 1.89 -4.75 0.63
C MET A 523 1.89 -3.21 0.67
N ARG A 524 3.07 -2.60 0.56
CA ARG A 524 3.25 -1.18 0.22
C ARG A 524 3.76 -1.08 -1.22
N PRO A 525 3.28 -0.14 -2.03
CA PRO A 525 3.84 0.08 -3.35
C PRO A 525 5.24 0.71 -3.25
N VAL A 526 6.16 0.20 -4.05
CA VAL A 526 7.57 0.60 -4.04
C VAL A 526 7.88 1.49 -5.24
N ALA A 527 7.46 1.07 -6.43
CA ALA A 527 7.67 1.80 -7.67
C ALA A 527 6.91 1.14 -8.83
N THR A 528 6.69 1.91 -9.89
CA THR A 528 6.16 1.42 -11.17
C THR A 528 7.26 1.36 -12.24
N ALA A 529 7.07 0.53 -13.27
CA ALA A 529 7.97 0.45 -14.43
C ALA A 529 7.25 -0.06 -15.68
N TYR A 530 7.65 0.44 -16.85
CA TYR A 530 7.09 -0.02 -18.11
C TYR A 530 7.58 -1.42 -18.52
N TYR A 531 6.68 -2.17 -19.14
CA TYR A 531 6.93 -3.43 -19.84
C TYR A 531 6.52 -3.29 -21.31
N THR A 532 7.44 -3.58 -22.22
CA THR A 532 7.29 -3.28 -23.66
C THR A 532 6.98 -4.52 -24.51
N GLN A 533 6.54 -5.61 -23.90
CA GLN A 533 6.04 -6.77 -24.66
C GLN A 533 4.61 -6.46 -25.08
N SER A 534 4.32 -6.55 -26.37
CA SER A 534 2.97 -6.32 -26.91
C SER A 534 2.12 -7.60 -26.91
N ASN A 535 2.76 -8.77 -26.95
CA ASN A 535 2.04 -10.03 -26.90
C ASN A 535 1.59 -10.34 -25.44
N LYS A 536 0.33 -10.02 -25.10
CA LYS A 536 -0.26 -10.30 -23.78
C LYS A 536 -0.14 -11.78 -23.37
N ALA A 537 -0.11 -12.72 -24.33
CA ALA A 537 0.10 -14.15 -24.04
C ALA A 537 1.52 -14.51 -23.56
N GLU A 538 2.43 -13.54 -23.56
CA GLU A 538 3.81 -13.67 -23.09
C GLU A 538 4.08 -12.91 -21.79
N PHE A 539 3.05 -12.46 -21.08
CA PHE A 539 3.19 -11.77 -19.80
C PHE A 539 3.40 -12.81 -18.70
N LEU A 540 4.54 -13.51 -18.73
CA LEU A 540 4.78 -14.67 -17.87
C LEU A 540 5.49 -14.24 -16.56
N PRO A 541 4.91 -14.55 -15.38
CA PRO A 541 5.57 -14.37 -14.11
C PRO A 541 6.92 -15.09 -14.09
N THR A 542 7.98 -14.35 -13.78
CA THR A 542 9.36 -14.81 -13.90
C THR A 542 10.15 -14.50 -12.64
N ILE A 543 10.76 -15.53 -12.06
CA ILE A 543 11.53 -15.45 -10.82
C ILE A 543 12.96 -15.95 -11.09
N ALA A 544 13.95 -15.22 -10.59
CA ALA A 544 15.36 -15.58 -10.67
C ALA A 544 15.95 -15.75 -9.26
N LEU A 545 16.74 -16.80 -9.05
CA LEU A 545 17.39 -17.18 -7.80
C LEU A 545 18.91 -17.29 -8.01
N CYS A 546 19.68 -16.87 -7.02
CA CYS A 546 21.13 -17.02 -6.99
C CYS A 546 21.57 -17.30 -5.55
N ALA A 547 22.05 -18.52 -5.28
CA ALA A 547 22.40 -18.98 -3.94
C ALA A 547 23.73 -18.40 -3.43
N ASN A 548 24.76 -18.44 -4.27
CA ASN A 548 26.09 -17.88 -3.97
C ASN A 548 26.65 -18.31 -2.59
N GLY A 549 26.59 -19.61 -2.28
CA GLY A 549 27.08 -20.16 -1.01
C GLY A 549 26.06 -20.22 0.12
N HIS A 550 24.82 -19.75 -0.11
CA HIS A 550 23.74 -19.78 0.88
C HIS A 550 22.47 -20.36 0.27
N ASP A 551 21.71 -21.11 1.07
CA ASP A 551 20.39 -21.59 0.66
C ASP A 551 19.46 -20.40 0.41
N VAL A 552 18.74 -20.43 -0.71
CA VAL A 552 17.67 -19.48 -1.02
C VAL A 552 16.36 -20.24 -1.03
N VAL A 553 15.41 -19.81 -0.19
CA VAL A 553 14.09 -20.42 -0.08
C VAL A 553 13.03 -19.34 -0.17
N ILE A 554 12.07 -19.51 -1.07
CA ILE A 554 10.93 -18.60 -1.22
C ILE A 554 9.63 -19.40 -1.37
N ASP A 555 8.53 -18.86 -0.83
CA ASP A 555 7.18 -19.34 -1.12
C ASP A 555 6.55 -18.42 -2.16
N VAL A 556 5.98 -18.99 -3.22
CA VAL A 556 5.38 -18.26 -4.34
C VAL A 556 3.89 -18.52 -4.38
N TYR A 557 3.11 -17.45 -4.36
CA TYR A 557 1.68 -17.43 -4.59
C TYR A 557 1.45 -16.95 -6.02
N TRP A 558 1.17 -17.90 -6.91
CA TRP A 558 0.90 -17.61 -8.32
C TRP A 558 -0.46 -16.93 -8.47
N GLN A 559 -0.65 -16.24 -9.60
CA GLN A 559 -1.83 -15.41 -9.84
C GLN A 559 -3.15 -16.17 -9.79
N ASN A 560 -3.14 -17.47 -10.05
CA ASN A 560 -4.35 -18.30 -9.99
C ASN A 560 -4.71 -18.74 -8.57
N MET A 561 -3.83 -18.57 -7.59
CA MET A 561 -4.09 -18.88 -6.17
C MET A 561 -4.71 -17.70 -5.42
N MET A 562 -4.77 -16.52 -6.04
CA MET A 562 -5.14 -15.25 -5.39
C MET A 562 -6.23 -14.52 -6.20
N ARG A 563 -6.99 -13.64 -5.53
CA ARG A 563 -8.05 -12.86 -6.19
C ARG A 563 -7.51 -11.76 -7.10
N GLY A 564 -6.41 -11.16 -6.72
CA GLY A 564 -5.84 -10.00 -7.41
C GLY A 564 -4.80 -9.27 -6.56
N ALA A 565 -4.35 -8.14 -7.08
CA ALA A 565 -3.43 -7.25 -6.39
C ALA A 565 -4.08 -6.58 -5.15
N PRO A 566 -3.26 -6.07 -4.21
CA PRO A 566 -3.74 -5.15 -3.19
C PRO A 566 -4.25 -3.87 -3.86
N ILE A 567 -5.37 -3.32 -3.37
CA ILE A 567 -5.90 -2.05 -3.88
C ILE A 567 -5.27 -0.89 -3.11
N PHE A 568 -4.56 -0.01 -3.82
CA PHE A 568 -3.94 1.17 -3.25
C PHE A 568 -4.77 2.43 -3.46
N SER A 569 -5.20 3.05 -2.36
CA SER A 569 -5.86 4.36 -2.42
C SER A 569 -4.86 5.48 -2.76
N VAL A 570 -5.11 6.22 -3.84
CA VAL A 570 -4.37 7.42 -4.23
C VAL A 570 -4.52 8.59 -3.25
N VAL A 571 -5.53 8.56 -2.37
CA VAL A 571 -5.76 9.58 -1.32
C VAL A 571 -5.26 9.15 0.05
N ASN A 572 -4.59 8.00 0.15
CA ASN A 572 -3.88 7.58 1.37
C ASN A 572 -2.37 7.61 1.11
N LEU A 573 -1.65 8.48 1.79
CA LEU A 573 -0.21 8.69 1.58
C LEU A 573 0.66 7.49 1.91
N GLU A 574 0.20 6.55 2.74
CA GLU A 574 0.95 5.32 3.00
C GLU A 574 0.90 4.34 1.84
N HIS A 575 -0.07 4.53 0.94
CA HIS A 575 -0.16 3.81 -0.32
C HIS A 575 0.59 4.51 -1.45
N TRP A 576 1.32 5.59 -1.18
CA TRP A 576 2.21 6.17 -2.18
C TRP A 576 3.54 5.41 -2.22
N CYS A 577 4.21 5.47 -3.36
CA CYS A 577 5.57 4.99 -3.49
C CYS A 577 6.50 6.00 -2.80
N LEU A 578 6.84 5.69 -1.54
CA LEU A 578 7.67 6.55 -0.69
C LEU A 578 9.14 6.09 -0.66
N PRO A 579 10.09 7.04 -0.51
CA PRO A 579 11.48 6.73 -0.19
C PRO A 579 11.61 5.84 1.05
N PRO A 580 12.61 4.93 1.10
CA PRO A 580 12.83 4.09 2.27
C PRO A 580 13.04 4.90 3.55
N GLY A 581 12.26 4.58 4.60
CA GLY A 581 12.35 5.25 5.89
C GLY A 581 11.50 6.52 6.05
N SER A 582 10.65 6.85 5.06
CA SER A 582 9.63 7.89 5.22
C SER A 582 8.58 7.54 6.28
N VAL A 583 8.00 8.58 6.88
CA VAL A 583 6.92 8.51 7.88
C VAL A 583 5.77 9.39 7.42
N VAL A 584 4.53 8.91 7.55
CA VAL A 584 3.31 9.66 7.20
C VAL A 584 2.61 10.13 8.47
N ASP A 585 2.35 11.44 8.56
CA ASP A 585 1.43 12.02 9.53
C ASP A 585 0.04 12.17 8.90
N HIS A 586 -0.90 11.34 9.34
CA HIS A 586 -2.29 11.32 8.84
C HIS A 586 -3.11 12.51 9.31
N SER A 587 -2.75 13.13 10.44
CA SER A 587 -3.50 14.28 10.95
C SER A 587 -3.31 15.52 10.08
N THR A 588 -2.14 15.63 9.45
CA THR A 588 -1.79 16.77 8.60
C THR A 588 -1.63 16.39 7.13
N ASN A 589 -1.79 15.12 6.76
CA ASN A 589 -1.46 14.58 5.44
C ASN A 589 -0.04 14.94 4.98
N THR A 590 0.93 14.83 5.89
CA THR A 590 2.33 15.20 5.65
C THR A 590 3.21 13.97 5.55
N VAL A 591 4.02 13.90 4.50
CA VAL A 591 5.10 12.91 4.38
C VAL A 591 6.39 13.53 4.89
N HIS A 592 7.01 12.89 5.87
CA HIS A 592 8.36 13.20 6.33
C HIS A 592 9.34 12.19 5.75
N VAL A 593 10.47 12.67 5.23
CA VAL A 593 11.55 11.86 4.66
C VAL A 593 12.82 12.03 5.48
N LYS A 594 13.71 11.05 5.44
CA LYS A 594 15.04 11.16 6.07
C LYS A 594 15.89 12.21 5.35
N ASP A 595 16.82 12.83 6.09
CA ASP A 595 17.78 13.79 5.55
C ASP A 595 18.43 13.28 4.26
N HIS A 596 18.43 14.14 3.24
CA HIS A 596 18.89 13.79 1.91
C HIS A 596 19.63 14.94 1.22
N SER A 597 20.79 14.61 0.64
CA SER A 597 21.66 15.57 -0.06
C SER A 597 21.40 15.65 -1.57
N ALA A 598 20.45 14.84 -2.07
CA ALA A 598 20.06 14.78 -3.48
C ALA A 598 18.53 14.85 -3.57
N PRO A 599 17.97 15.33 -4.69
CA PRO A 599 16.52 15.33 -4.87
C PRO A 599 15.94 13.93 -4.73
N ILE A 600 14.80 13.82 -4.05
CA ILE A 600 14.07 12.56 -3.90
C ILE A 600 12.64 12.70 -4.41
N SER A 601 12.04 11.59 -4.79
CA SER A 601 10.73 11.55 -5.41
C SER A 601 9.74 10.77 -4.56
N ILE A 602 8.49 11.21 -4.59
CA ILE A 602 7.33 10.52 -4.03
C ILE A 602 6.31 10.41 -5.15
N GLN A 603 5.81 9.21 -5.44
CA GLN A 603 4.91 8.96 -6.58
C GLN A 603 3.61 8.30 -6.12
N ALA A 604 2.49 8.68 -6.71
CA ALA A 604 1.25 7.93 -6.54
C ALA A 604 1.40 6.50 -7.09
N PRO A 605 0.66 5.52 -6.54
CA PRO A 605 0.73 4.13 -6.98
C PRO A 605 0.03 3.88 -8.32
N TYR A 606 -0.92 4.75 -8.69
CA TYR A 606 -1.73 4.69 -9.90
C TYR A 606 -1.75 6.04 -10.62
N SER A 607 -2.07 6.01 -11.91
CA SER A 607 -2.20 7.22 -12.72
C SER A 607 -3.48 8.02 -12.39
N LEU A 608 -3.50 9.29 -12.78
CA LEU A 608 -4.71 10.09 -12.76
C LEU A 608 -5.73 9.52 -13.75
N HIS A 609 -6.97 9.33 -13.31
CA HIS A 609 -8.07 8.77 -14.10
C HIS A 609 -9.34 9.61 -13.93
N LYS A 610 -10.44 9.26 -14.61
CA LYS A 610 -11.69 10.05 -14.61
C LYS A 610 -12.31 10.26 -13.21
N GLY A 611 -11.98 9.41 -12.23
CA GLY A 611 -12.42 9.52 -10.83
C GLY A 611 -11.40 10.14 -9.88
N TYR A 612 -10.17 10.35 -10.33
CA TYR A 612 -9.09 11.03 -9.61
C TYR A 612 -8.24 11.76 -10.65
N ASN A 613 -8.67 12.96 -11.02
CA ASN A 613 -8.11 13.66 -12.16
C ASN A 613 -7.33 14.91 -11.77
N HIS A 614 -7.12 15.15 -10.47
CA HIS A 614 -6.41 16.31 -9.97
C HIS A 614 -5.74 15.98 -8.63
N PHE A 615 -4.53 16.51 -8.43
CA PHE A 615 -3.81 16.43 -7.16
C PHE A 615 -3.05 17.72 -6.89
N GLU A 616 -2.88 18.05 -5.62
CA GLU A 616 -2.20 19.27 -5.20
C GLU A 616 -1.41 19.04 -3.90
N ILE A 617 -0.40 19.89 -3.70
CA ILE A 617 0.38 19.96 -2.48
C ILE A 617 0.14 21.30 -1.80
N ARG A 618 0.28 21.32 -0.48
CA ARG A 618 0.33 22.56 0.30
C ARG A 618 1.78 22.93 0.57
N LEU A 619 2.12 24.17 0.26
CA LEU A 619 3.42 24.74 0.56
C LEU A 619 3.49 25.11 2.05
N THR A 620 4.25 24.36 2.87
CA THR A 620 4.24 24.52 4.34
C THR A 620 5.44 25.27 4.91
N LYS A 621 6.51 25.47 4.14
CA LYS A 621 7.74 26.13 4.60
C LYS A 621 8.06 27.35 3.77
N ASP A 622 8.75 28.32 4.37
CA ASP A 622 9.38 29.40 3.61
C ASP A 622 10.47 28.83 2.70
N PHE A 623 10.50 29.29 1.45
CA PHE A 623 11.45 28.84 0.46
C PHE A 623 12.33 29.99 0.00
N GLY A 624 13.60 29.69 -0.30
CA GLY A 624 14.59 30.65 -0.74
C GLY A 624 15.45 30.09 -1.88
N PRO A 625 16.42 30.88 -2.38
CA PRO A 625 17.31 30.43 -3.46
C PRO A 625 18.07 29.14 -3.12
N ASP A 626 18.39 28.95 -1.83
CA ASP A 626 19.15 27.80 -1.33
C ASP A 626 18.28 26.60 -0.94
N CYS A 627 16.96 26.79 -0.79
CA CYS A 627 15.99 25.75 -0.48
C CYS A 627 14.69 26.02 -1.24
N PRO A 628 14.60 25.63 -2.52
CA PRO A 628 13.42 25.88 -3.33
C PRO A 628 12.20 25.07 -2.84
N PRO A 629 10.98 25.41 -3.28
CA PRO A 629 9.79 24.61 -2.99
C PRO A 629 9.86 23.22 -3.65
N PRO A 630 9.02 22.26 -3.22
CA PRO A 630 8.82 21.01 -3.94
C PRO A 630 8.39 21.27 -5.39
N ALA A 631 8.84 20.42 -6.31
CA ALA A 631 8.31 20.42 -7.67
C ALA A 631 7.11 19.48 -7.78
N VAL A 632 6.04 19.95 -8.45
CA VAL A 632 4.82 19.18 -8.71
C VAL A 632 4.85 18.68 -10.15
N VAL A 633 4.72 17.37 -10.35
CA VAL A 633 5.01 16.70 -11.62
C VAL A 633 3.90 15.73 -11.99
N LEU A 634 3.48 15.75 -13.25
CA LEU A 634 2.83 14.61 -13.89
C LEU A 634 3.90 13.82 -14.63
N SER A 635 4.04 12.53 -14.37
CA SER A 635 5.07 11.70 -15.01
C SER A 635 4.50 10.41 -15.57
N THR A 636 5.10 9.87 -16.62
CA THR A 636 4.99 8.46 -16.98
C THR A 636 5.43 7.55 -15.82
N ALA A 637 5.02 6.28 -15.82
CA ALA A 637 5.42 5.32 -14.78
C ALA A 637 6.95 5.23 -14.61
N THR A 638 7.68 5.22 -15.74
CA THR A 638 9.13 5.41 -15.82
C THR A 638 9.45 6.19 -17.09
N PRO A 639 10.54 6.97 -17.16
CA PRO A 639 10.88 7.75 -18.35
C PRO A 639 10.82 6.92 -19.64
N LEU A 640 10.27 7.38 -20.76
CA LEU A 640 10.19 6.55 -21.96
C LEU A 640 11.59 6.29 -22.54
N ASP A 641 11.80 5.10 -23.09
CA ASP A 641 13.04 4.74 -23.75
C ASP A 641 12.81 3.98 -25.07
N PRO A 642 13.24 4.53 -26.22
CA PRO A 642 13.83 5.87 -26.36
C PRO A 642 12.82 6.98 -26.01
N PRO A 643 13.29 8.18 -25.63
CA PRO A 643 12.41 9.33 -25.45
C PRO A 643 11.61 9.58 -26.73
N PRO A 644 10.33 9.98 -26.62
CA PRO A 644 9.48 10.20 -27.78
C PRO A 644 10.04 11.32 -28.65
N ASN A 645 10.01 11.11 -29.98
CA ASN A 645 10.33 12.16 -30.94
C ASN A 645 9.08 13.02 -31.22
N SER A 646 8.60 13.74 -30.21
CA SER A 646 7.37 14.55 -30.26
C SER A 646 7.40 15.67 -29.21
N CYS A 647 6.75 16.79 -29.49
CA CYS A 647 6.43 17.86 -28.54
C CYS A 647 5.09 17.64 -27.80
N LEU A 648 4.29 16.65 -28.21
CA LEU A 648 3.01 16.29 -27.60
C LEU A 648 3.09 15.02 -26.74
N LYS A 649 3.97 14.06 -27.06
CA LYS A 649 4.26 12.91 -26.19
C LYS A 649 5.42 13.27 -25.26
N LEU A 650 5.18 13.26 -23.95
CA LEU A 650 6.16 13.71 -22.95
C LEU A 650 6.32 12.69 -21.83
N ASP A 651 7.54 12.57 -21.31
CA ASP A 651 7.83 11.74 -20.14
C ASP A 651 7.29 12.35 -18.84
N PHE A 652 7.25 13.68 -18.78
CA PHE A 652 6.75 14.44 -17.64
C PHE A 652 6.33 15.86 -18.01
N LEU A 653 5.43 16.42 -17.20
CA LEU A 653 5.09 17.83 -17.10
C LEU A 653 5.43 18.28 -15.69
N ARG A 654 6.31 19.27 -15.55
CA ARG A 654 6.80 19.74 -14.24
C ARG A 654 6.52 21.21 -14.06
N PHE A 655 5.99 21.55 -12.89
CA PHE A 655 6.02 22.91 -12.36
C PHE A 655 6.97 22.96 -11.17
N TRP A 656 7.91 23.89 -11.19
CA TRP A 656 8.84 24.13 -10.10
C TRP A 656 8.99 25.63 -9.92
N ALA A 657 8.49 26.16 -8.80
CA ALA A 657 8.44 27.59 -8.54
C ALA A 657 9.81 28.15 -8.10
N VAL A 658 10.73 28.17 -9.06
CA VAL A 658 12.08 28.74 -8.93
C VAL A 658 12.26 29.88 -9.93
N ASN A 659 13.24 30.74 -9.71
CA ASN A 659 13.51 31.91 -10.58
C ASN A 659 12.28 32.82 -10.71
N GLU A 660 11.87 33.17 -11.92
CA GLU A 660 10.73 34.07 -12.17
C GLU A 660 9.41 33.50 -11.62
N ALA A 661 9.24 32.18 -11.70
CA ALA A 661 8.08 31.46 -11.17
C ALA A 661 8.00 31.42 -9.63
N SER A 662 9.07 31.78 -8.90
CA SER A 662 9.04 31.82 -7.43
C SER A 662 8.09 32.90 -6.88
N THR A 663 7.73 33.88 -7.71
CA THR A 663 6.78 34.94 -7.36
C THR A 663 5.31 34.53 -7.53
N LEU A 664 5.07 33.36 -8.14
CA LEU A 664 3.72 32.86 -8.41
C LEU A 664 3.11 32.10 -7.25
N VAL A 665 3.92 31.70 -6.27
CA VAL A 665 3.50 30.92 -5.11
C VAL A 665 4.11 31.47 -3.84
N GLN A 666 3.41 31.26 -2.73
CA GLN A 666 3.85 31.59 -1.38
C GLN A 666 3.51 30.46 -0.41
N VAL A 667 4.05 30.54 0.80
CA VAL A 667 3.69 29.61 1.88
C VAL A 667 2.19 29.66 2.13
N GLY A 668 1.58 28.48 2.27
CA GLY A 668 0.15 28.28 2.43
C GLY A 668 -0.58 27.97 1.12
N ASP A 669 0.02 28.29 -0.04
CA ASP A 669 -0.62 28.05 -1.33
C ASP A 669 -0.76 26.55 -1.63
N LEU A 670 -1.84 26.23 -2.35
CA LEU A 670 -2.09 24.93 -2.96
C LEU A 670 -1.60 24.94 -4.39
N VAL A 671 -0.77 23.97 -4.78
CA VAL A 671 -0.19 23.89 -6.13
C VAL A 671 -0.38 22.48 -6.67
N GLY A 672 -0.97 22.35 -7.86
CA GLY A 672 -1.42 21.05 -8.36
C GLY A 672 -1.50 20.93 -9.88
N TRP A 673 -1.61 19.69 -10.34
CA TRP A 673 -1.91 19.38 -11.74
C TRP A 673 -3.22 18.59 -11.83
N GLY A 674 -3.95 18.80 -12.93
CA GLY A 674 -5.06 17.94 -13.29
C GLY A 674 -5.16 17.63 -14.77
N LEU A 675 -6.07 16.70 -15.08
CA LEU A 675 -6.34 16.15 -16.39
C LEU A 675 -7.81 16.29 -16.75
N LEU A 676 -8.05 16.78 -17.96
CA LEU A 676 -9.35 16.76 -18.61
C LEU A 676 -9.28 15.84 -19.84
N TYR A 677 -10.09 14.78 -19.80
CA TYR A 677 -10.24 13.81 -20.88
C TYR A 677 -11.11 14.41 -21.98
N ILE A 678 -10.61 14.40 -23.23
CA ILE A 678 -11.33 14.94 -24.39
C ILE A 678 -12.35 13.92 -24.90
N ASP A 679 -11.95 12.64 -24.97
CA ASP A 679 -12.81 11.55 -25.40
C ASP A 679 -13.24 10.70 -24.19
N ASN A 680 -14.53 10.78 -23.85
CA ASN A 680 -15.07 10.02 -22.73
C ASN A 680 -15.31 8.53 -23.05
N THR A 681 -15.23 8.14 -24.33
CA THR A 681 -15.45 6.76 -24.79
C THR A 681 -14.21 5.88 -24.65
N LEU A 682 -13.01 6.47 -24.71
CA LEU A 682 -11.75 5.75 -24.52
C LEU A 682 -11.53 5.40 -23.05
N HIS A 683 -10.90 4.25 -22.81
CA HIS A 683 -10.43 3.87 -21.48
C HIS A 683 -9.32 4.82 -21.03
N HIS A 684 -9.18 5.06 -19.72
CA HIS A 684 -8.21 6.03 -19.22
C HIS A 684 -6.75 5.57 -19.41
N ASP A 685 -6.50 4.27 -19.49
CA ASP A 685 -5.14 3.73 -19.69
C ASP A 685 -4.67 3.72 -21.15
N GLU A 686 -5.54 4.11 -22.08
CA GLU A 686 -5.20 4.17 -23.50
C GLU A 686 -4.46 5.46 -23.86
N GLU A 687 -3.60 5.37 -24.87
CA GLU A 687 -2.97 6.54 -25.45
C GLU A 687 -4.04 7.45 -26.10
N GLN A 688 -4.17 8.67 -25.59
CA GLN A 688 -5.18 9.62 -26.04
C GLN A 688 -4.75 11.07 -25.81
N LEU A 689 -5.39 12.01 -26.50
CA LEU A 689 -5.19 13.43 -26.21
C LEU A 689 -5.90 13.80 -24.91
N VAL A 690 -5.19 14.53 -24.06
CA VAL A 690 -5.71 15.07 -22.80
C VAL A 690 -5.29 16.52 -22.65
N ILE A 691 -6.08 17.30 -21.91
CA ILE A 691 -5.71 18.65 -21.50
C ILE A 691 -5.16 18.57 -20.08
N CYS A 692 -3.87 18.84 -19.94
CA CYS A 692 -3.23 19.02 -18.64
C CYS A 692 -3.37 20.48 -18.20
N TYR A 693 -3.72 20.71 -16.95
CA TYR A 693 -3.86 22.06 -16.40
C TYR A 693 -3.17 22.20 -15.05
N LEU A 694 -2.45 23.30 -14.86
CA LEU A 694 -1.77 23.67 -13.61
C LEU A 694 -2.70 24.55 -12.78
N THR A 695 -2.86 24.24 -11.50
CA THR A 695 -3.63 25.03 -10.55
C THR A 695 -2.72 25.66 -9.48
N VAL A 696 -3.04 26.90 -9.11
CA VAL A 696 -2.57 27.52 -7.87
C VAL A 696 -3.79 28.06 -7.12
N ASN A 697 -4.00 27.60 -5.89
CA ASN A 697 -5.20 27.90 -5.09
C ASN A 697 -6.50 27.63 -5.86
N HIS A 698 -6.56 26.45 -6.51
CA HIS A 698 -7.63 25.99 -7.39
C HIS A 698 -7.92 26.87 -8.63
N LYS A 699 -7.11 27.90 -8.91
CA LYS A 699 -7.22 28.70 -10.13
C LYS A 699 -6.31 28.11 -11.20
N ILE A 700 -6.86 27.86 -12.38
CA ILE A 700 -6.08 27.38 -13.52
C ILE A 700 -5.17 28.51 -14.00
N LEU A 701 -3.86 28.28 -13.95
CA LEU A 701 -2.85 29.21 -14.45
C LEU A 701 -2.45 28.90 -15.89
N LEU A 702 -2.17 27.62 -16.16
CA LEU A 702 -1.66 27.17 -17.45
C LEU A 702 -2.41 25.93 -17.91
N VAL A 703 -2.62 25.84 -19.22
CA VAL A 703 -3.15 24.64 -19.89
C VAL A 703 -2.20 24.20 -21.00
N ARG A 704 -2.16 22.89 -21.25
CA ARG A 704 -1.46 22.29 -22.37
C ARG A 704 -2.14 21.00 -22.83
N VAL A 705 -2.26 20.83 -24.14
CA VAL A 705 -2.71 19.57 -24.73
C VAL A 705 -1.50 18.67 -24.95
N VAL A 706 -1.59 17.41 -24.51
CA VAL A 706 -0.56 16.38 -24.68
C VAL A 706 -1.20 15.04 -25.00
N TYR A 707 -0.39 14.10 -25.47
CA TYR A 707 -0.75 12.70 -25.45
C TYR A 707 -0.47 12.12 -24.06
N GLN A 708 -1.50 11.57 -23.45
CA GLN A 708 -1.36 10.66 -22.32
C GLN A 708 -0.70 9.37 -22.81
N PRO A 709 0.37 8.89 -22.17
CA PRO A 709 0.99 7.61 -22.51
C PRO A 709 0.09 6.43 -22.11
N PRO A 710 0.31 5.23 -22.65
CA PRO A 710 -0.29 4.01 -22.12
C PRO A 710 -0.05 3.87 -20.61
N GLY A 711 -1.10 3.58 -19.84
CA GLY A 711 -1.09 3.52 -18.37
C GLY A 711 -1.13 4.87 -17.66
N GLY A 712 -1.24 5.98 -18.38
CA GLY A 712 -1.56 7.29 -17.82
C GLY A 712 -0.42 8.10 -17.21
N PHE A 713 -0.75 9.29 -16.71
CA PHE A 713 0.16 10.16 -15.97
C PHE A 713 0.01 9.98 -14.46
N TYR A 714 1.11 9.72 -13.80
CA TYR A 714 1.24 9.53 -12.37
C TYR A 714 1.57 10.86 -11.69
N PRO A 715 0.82 11.23 -10.64
CA PRO A 715 1.25 12.26 -9.71
C PRO A 715 2.62 11.95 -9.11
N LEU A 716 3.52 12.91 -9.19
CA LEU A 716 4.88 12.83 -8.69
C LEU A 716 5.26 14.15 -8.01
N VAL A 717 5.83 14.06 -6.82
CA VAL A 717 6.40 15.20 -6.10
C VAL A 717 7.90 14.99 -6.00
N VAL A 718 8.68 16.02 -6.32
CA VAL A 718 10.13 16.00 -6.16
C VAL A 718 10.53 16.97 -5.06
N LEU A 719 11.12 16.42 -4.00
CA LEU A 719 11.70 17.18 -2.90
C LEU A 719 13.13 17.58 -3.25
N PRO A 720 13.48 18.87 -3.26
CA PRO A 720 14.85 19.32 -3.40
C PRO A 720 15.69 18.93 -2.17
N PRO A 721 17.03 18.95 -2.27
CA PRO A 721 17.91 18.70 -1.12
C PRO A 721 17.49 19.52 0.11
N ASP A 722 17.64 18.92 1.29
CA ASP A 722 17.34 19.52 2.60
C ASP A 722 15.85 19.81 2.90
N LEU A 723 14.94 19.60 1.94
CA LEU A 723 13.49 19.69 2.20
C LEU A 723 12.89 18.33 2.58
N ASN A 724 12.83 18.09 3.88
CA ASN A 724 12.46 16.78 4.42
C ASN A 724 10.96 16.52 4.63
N GLU A 725 10.06 17.39 4.15
CA GLU A 725 8.63 17.16 4.29
C GLU A 725 7.80 17.77 3.16
N VAL A 726 6.63 17.19 2.90
CA VAL A 726 5.60 17.75 2.02
C VAL A 726 4.20 17.36 2.48
N THR A 727 3.29 18.31 2.43
CA THR A 727 1.86 18.09 2.72
C THR A 727 1.08 17.96 1.43
N LEU A 728 0.30 16.88 1.30
CA LEU A 728 -0.58 16.65 0.16
C LEU A 728 -2.03 16.94 0.55
N GLU A 729 -2.78 17.52 -0.38
CA GLU A 729 -4.16 17.92 -0.16
C GLU A 729 -5.07 17.18 -1.15
N PHE A 730 -6.05 16.46 -0.61
CA PHE A 730 -6.94 15.57 -1.38
C PHE A 730 -8.38 16.08 -1.42
N SER A 731 -8.67 17.26 -0.85
CA SER A 731 -10.01 17.85 -0.85
C SER A 731 -10.55 18.16 -2.25
N ALA A 732 -9.68 18.31 -3.24
CA ALA A 732 -10.04 18.56 -4.65
C ALA A 732 -9.57 17.43 -5.59
N THR A 733 -9.91 16.17 -5.29
CA THR A 733 -9.61 15.00 -6.16
C THR A 733 -10.38 14.98 -7.48
N ILE A 734 -11.51 15.70 -7.53
CA ILE A 734 -12.33 15.91 -8.74
C ILE A 734 -12.80 17.36 -8.80
N ILE A 735 -12.45 18.08 -9.87
CA ILE A 735 -13.03 19.40 -10.16
C ILE A 735 -14.38 19.21 -10.87
N LYS A 736 -15.48 19.18 -10.10
CA LYS A 736 -16.84 18.93 -10.64
C LYS A 736 -17.33 20.01 -11.60
N GLN A 737 -16.97 21.27 -11.35
CA GLN A 737 -17.28 22.40 -12.22
C GLN A 737 -15.99 22.95 -12.79
N HIS A 738 -15.64 22.49 -13.99
CA HIS A 738 -14.42 22.89 -14.64
C HIS A 738 -14.56 24.30 -15.22
N PRO A 739 -13.61 25.23 -14.98
CA PRO A 739 -13.63 26.54 -15.63
C PRO A 739 -13.25 26.47 -17.13
N ILE A 740 -12.83 25.30 -17.62
CA ILE A 740 -12.59 25.05 -19.05
C ILE A 740 -13.95 24.77 -19.69
N THR A 741 -14.37 25.63 -20.60
CA THR A 741 -15.63 25.47 -21.34
C THR A 741 -15.46 24.55 -22.54
N SER A 742 -16.56 24.06 -23.12
CA SER A 742 -16.51 23.29 -24.37
C SER A 742 -15.85 24.08 -25.51
N SER A 743 -16.05 25.40 -25.55
CA SER A 743 -15.37 26.27 -26.52
C SER A 743 -13.85 26.32 -26.30
N ASP A 744 -13.40 26.31 -25.04
CA ASP A 744 -11.96 26.25 -24.72
C ASP A 744 -11.37 24.92 -25.20
N VAL A 745 -12.07 23.81 -24.96
CA VAL A 745 -11.66 22.48 -25.44
C VAL A 745 -11.53 22.48 -26.97
N ASP A 746 -12.52 22.99 -27.70
CA ASP A 746 -12.49 23.02 -29.17
C ASP A 746 -11.30 23.82 -29.73
N ILE A 747 -10.97 24.95 -29.10
CA ILE A 747 -9.82 25.79 -29.48
C ILE A 747 -8.51 25.01 -29.24
N LEU A 748 -8.35 24.45 -28.04
CA LEU A 748 -7.14 23.73 -27.64
C LEU A 748 -6.91 22.48 -28.50
N VAL A 749 -7.97 21.71 -28.79
CA VAL A 749 -7.91 20.51 -29.64
C VAL A 749 -7.57 20.88 -31.09
N ARG A 750 -8.14 21.97 -31.61
CA ARG A 750 -7.80 22.45 -32.96
C ARG A 750 -6.33 22.83 -33.08
N GLU A 751 -5.79 23.53 -32.08
CA GLU A 751 -4.38 23.91 -32.04
C GLU A 751 -3.46 22.70 -31.94
N ALA A 752 -3.79 21.74 -31.08
CA ALA A 752 -3.08 20.47 -30.99
C ALA A 752 -3.08 19.73 -32.33
N THR A 753 -4.21 19.70 -33.03
CA THR A 753 -4.33 19.07 -34.36
C THR A 753 -3.42 19.73 -35.39
N VAL A 754 -3.30 21.07 -35.37
CA VAL A 754 -2.36 21.81 -36.23
C VAL A 754 -0.91 21.47 -35.87
N LEU A 755 -0.58 21.39 -34.58
CA LEU A 755 0.76 21.00 -34.13
C LEU A 755 1.11 19.58 -34.56
N MET A 756 0.18 18.62 -34.43
CA MET A 756 0.36 17.24 -34.88
C MET A 756 0.64 17.17 -36.38
N GLN A 757 -0.03 17.99 -37.19
CA GLN A 757 0.21 18.03 -38.62
C GLN A 757 1.63 18.55 -38.94
N LYS A 758 2.08 19.60 -38.23
CA LYS A 758 3.45 20.12 -38.35
C LYS A 758 4.50 19.10 -37.88
N GLU A 759 4.26 18.39 -36.78
CA GLU A 759 5.14 17.31 -36.33
C GLU A 759 5.32 16.25 -37.41
N LYS A 760 4.21 15.82 -38.04
CA LYS A 760 4.26 14.84 -39.15
C LYS A 760 5.08 15.36 -40.32
N GLU A 761 4.93 16.63 -40.69
CA GLU A 761 5.71 17.26 -41.77
C GLU A 761 7.21 17.30 -41.44
N ILE A 762 7.58 17.67 -40.21
CA ILE A 762 8.97 17.69 -39.74
C ILE A 762 9.57 16.28 -39.74
N ILE A 763 8.85 15.28 -39.22
CA ILE A 763 9.29 13.88 -39.21
C ILE A 763 9.47 13.38 -40.64
N GLN A 764 8.55 13.69 -41.56
CA GLN A 764 8.66 13.32 -42.97
C GLN A 764 9.85 13.99 -43.67
N ALA A 765 10.20 15.21 -43.26
CA ALA A 765 11.40 15.91 -43.71
C ALA A 765 12.70 15.40 -43.05
N GLY A 766 12.62 14.43 -42.13
CA GLY A 766 13.77 13.89 -41.38
C GLY A 766 14.25 14.77 -40.24
N GLY A 767 13.45 15.77 -39.83
CA GLY A 767 13.71 16.67 -38.71
C GLY A 767 13.32 16.10 -37.34
N ASP A 768 13.56 16.88 -36.30
CA ASP A 768 13.24 16.56 -34.90
C ASP A 768 12.18 17.57 -34.40
N PRO A 769 10.89 17.19 -34.31
CA PRO A 769 9.85 18.11 -33.87
C PRO A 769 10.09 18.64 -32.46
N SER A 770 10.74 17.87 -31.58
CA SER A 770 11.05 18.32 -30.22
C SER A 770 12.01 19.50 -30.19
N THR A 771 12.85 19.65 -31.24
CA THR A 771 13.80 20.76 -31.37
C THR A 771 13.21 21.90 -32.21
N GLU A 772 12.56 21.57 -33.33
CA GLU A 772 12.07 22.56 -34.29
C GLU A 772 10.78 23.26 -33.83
N LEU A 773 9.99 22.62 -32.96
CA LEU A 773 8.80 23.22 -32.34
C LEU A 773 9.04 23.67 -30.89
N ALA A 774 10.27 23.58 -30.37
CA ALA A 774 10.62 23.93 -28.99
C ALA A 774 10.26 25.37 -28.59
N GLY A 775 10.18 26.29 -29.57
CA GLY A 775 9.84 27.70 -29.37
C GLY A 775 8.35 28.05 -29.56
N ALA A 776 7.49 27.07 -29.84
CA ALA A 776 6.05 27.29 -29.79
C ALA A 776 5.64 27.50 -28.32
N ALA A 777 4.77 28.47 -28.03
CA ALA A 777 4.19 28.62 -26.70
C ALA A 777 3.23 27.43 -26.42
N LEU A 778 3.79 26.30 -26.00
CA LEU A 778 3.03 25.05 -25.78
C LEU A 778 2.21 25.09 -24.49
N PHE A 779 2.55 25.99 -23.56
CA PHE A 779 1.71 26.35 -22.43
C PHE A 779 1.15 27.76 -22.65
N ARG A 780 -0.11 27.95 -22.30
CA ARG A 780 -0.80 29.24 -22.38
C ARG A 780 -1.82 29.37 -21.25
N SER A 781 -2.24 30.61 -21.02
CA SER A 781 -3.43 30.90 -20.24
C SER A 781 -4.68 30.29 -20.89
N LEU A 782 -5.73 30.15 -20.09
CA LEU A 782 -7.01 29.63 -20.57
C LEU A 782 -7.58 30.54 -21.69
N PRO A 783 -8.05 30.01 -22.83
CA PRO A 783 -8.51 30.83 -23.96
C PRO A 783 -9.64 31.82 -23.59
N SER A 784 -10.62 31.38 -22.80
CA SER A 784 -11.70 32.23 -22.30
C SER A 784 -11.20 33.38 -21.40
N ALA A 785 -10.16 33.16 -20.60
CA ALA A 785 -9.54 34.23 -19.80
C ALA A 785 -8.79 35.26 -20.68
N GLU A 786 -8.19 34.80 -21.78
CA GLU A 786 -7.53 35.68 -22.76
C GLU A 786 -8.55 36.56 -23.50
N ALA A 787 -9.71 36.00 -23.86
CA ALA A 787 -10.78 36.73 -24.54
C ALA A 787 -11.37 37.85 -23.66
N MET A 788 -11.60 37.58 -22.36
CA MET A 788 -12.12 38.60 -21.42
C MET A 788 -11.17 39.80 -21.25
N ASN A 789 -9.85 39.57 -21.30
CA ASN A 789 -8.86 40.65 -21.25
C ASN A 789 -8.83 41.50 -22.54
N GLN A 790 -9.23 40.94 -23.68
CA GLN A 790 -9.33 41.67 -24.94
C GLN A 790 -10.61 42.53 -25.00
N ASP A 791 -11.74 42.02 -24.51
CA ASP A 791 -13.01 42.75 -24.48
C ASP A 791 -13.04 43.92 -23.47
N ALA A 792 -12.27 43.84 -22.38
CA ALA A 792 -12.07 44.95 -21.44
C ALA A 792 -11.22 46.11 -22.02
N SER A 793 -10.62 45.93 -23.19
CA SER A 793 -9.71 46.91 -23.82
C SER A 793 -10.31 47.67 -25.00
N GLY A 794 -11.66 47.77 -25.06
CA GLY A 794 -12.41 48.53 -26.05
C GLY A 794 -12.15 50.04 -26.03
N ASN A 795 -10.98 50.47 -26.50
CA ASN A 795 -10.74 51.76 -27.14
C ASN A 795 -9.51 51.65 -28.06
N THR A 796 -9.79 51.61 -29.36
CA THR A 796 -8.77 51.61 -30.41
C THR A 796 -8.05 52.96 -30.49
N SER A 797 -6.73 52.86 -30.73
CA SER A 797 -5.76 53.91 -31.05
C SER A 797 -5.21 54.76 -29.89
N GLU A 798 -4.42 54.15 -29.00
CA GLU A 798 -3.15 54.73 -28.49
C GLU A 798 -2.35 53.81 -27.54
N LEU A 799 -2.64 52.49 -27.49
CA LEU A 799 -1.95 51.54 -26.60
C LEU A 799 -1.07 50.50 -27.31
N ALA A 800 -0.60 50.80 -28.53
CA ALA A 800 0.33 49.92 -29.26
C ALA A 800 1.77 49.86 -28.69
N ASN A 801 2.09 50.57 -27.59
CA ASN A 801 3.46 50.68 -27.08
C ASN A 801 3.66 50.42 -25.57
N ARG A 802 2.68 49.91 -24.82
CA ARG A 802 2.88 49.61 -23.37
C ARG A 802 2.53 48.22 -22.86
N TYR A 803 1.96 47.32 -23.67
CA TYR A 803 1.81 45.89 -23.31
C TYR A 803 2.74 45.00 -24.15
N ARG A 804 4.05 45.26 -24.00
CA ARG A 804 5.16 44.36 -24.41
C ARG A 804 5.85 43.75 -23.18
N GLY A 805 5.12 43.52 -22.10
CA GLY A 805 5.60 42.80 -20.92
C GLY A 805 4.68 41.61 -20.68
N GLY A 806 5.20 40.39 -20.87
CA GLY A 806 4.42 39.15 -20.76
C GLY A 806 4.43 38.26 -22.01
N THR A 807 5.32 38.51 -22.97
CA THR A 807 5.77 37.47 -23.90
C THR A 807 7.23 37.19 -23.57
N VAL A 808 7.50 36.04 -22.95
CA VAL A 808 8.89 35.63 -22.69
C VAL A 808 9.53 35.32 -24.03
N LYS A 809 10.44 36.18 -24.46
CA LYS A 809 11.27 35.96 -25.63
C LYS A 809 12.45 35.11 -25.23
N ASP A 810 12.57 33.93 -25.84
CA ASP A 810 13.81 33.18 -25.86
C ASP A 810 14.91 34.03 -26.54
N LYS A 811 15.83 34.51 -25.71
CA LYS A 811 17.08 35.14 -26.14
C LYS A 811 18.21 34.50 -25.35
N THR A 812 18.64 33.32 -25.75
CA THR A 812 20.07 32.97 -25.84
C THR A 812 20.28 31.62 -26.53
N VAL A 813 20.17 31.61 -27.86
CA VAL A 813 21.04 30.72 -28.65
C VAL A 813 22.39 31.41 -28.77
N GLU A 814 23.24 31.28 -27.76
CA GLU A 814 24.68 31.40 -27.97
C GLU A 814 25.25 30.03 -28.34
N LYS A 815 25.66 29.90 -29.60
CA LYS A 815 26.63 28.89 -30.02
C LYS A 815 27.94 29.13 -29.27
N SER A 816 28.14 28.46 -28.15
CA SER A 816 29.42 28.41 -27.45
C SER A 816 29.79 26.97 -27.13
N GLY A 817 30.52 26.35 -28.05
CA GLY A 817 31.34 25.20 -27.73
C GLY A 817 32.49 25.66 -26.84
N LYS A 818 32.38 25.46 -25.52
CA LYS A 818 33.50 25.35 -24.58
C LYS A 818 33.02 24.68 -23.30
N THR A 819 33.45 23.44 -23.13
CA THR A 819 33.35 22.65 -21.91
C THR A 819 34.01 23.37 -20.74
N ASN A 820 33.25 23.74 -19.70
CA ASN A 820 33.80 23.91 -18.36
C ASN A 820 33.67 22.58 -17.63
N LYS A 821 34.81 21.89 -17.49
CA LYS A 821 34.98 20.83 -16.49
C LYS A 821 34.88 21.51 -15.12
N MET A 822 33.92 21.12 -14.28
CA MET A 822 34.07 21.34 -12.84
C MET A 822 35.20 20.43 -12.36
N SER A 823 36.32 21.06 -12.03
CA SER A 823 37.41 20.48 -11.26
C SER A 823 36.90 20.20 -9.85
N THR A 824 36.92 18.93 -9.45
CA THR A 824 37.01 18.54 -8.04
C THR A 824 38.31 19.09 -7.47
N THR A 825 38.23 20.22 -6.77
CA THR A 825 39.31 20.63 -5.87
C THR A 825 39.11 19.85 -4.57
N ILE A 826 39.80 18.71 -4.48
CA ILE A 826 40.01 17.98 -3.23
C ILE A 826 40.97 18.85 -2.40
N THR A 827 40.52 19.39 -1.28
CA THR A 827 41.40 19.86 -0.22
C THR A 827 41.99 18.65 0.49
N GLU A 828 43.19 18.24 0.08
CA GLU A 828 43.97 17.25 0.81
C GLU A 828 44.56 17.86 2.09
N SER A 829 44.26 17.20 3.21
CA SER A 829 45.00 17.32 4.45
C SER A 829 46.36 16.64 4.31
N SER A 830 47.40 17.30 4.83
CA SER A 830 48.78 16.84 4.79
C SER A 830 48.98 15.57 5.62
N THR A 831 49.50 14.49 5.02
CA THR A 831 50.42 13.57 5.71
C THR A 831 51.23 12.71 4.73
N LYS A 832 52.48 12.47 5.10
CA LYS A 832 53.58 11.99 4.26
C LYS A 832 53.52 10.47 3.97
N GLY A 833 53.61 10.11 2.68
CA GLY A 833 54.65 9.23 2.14
C GLY A 833 54.49 7.69 2.22
N LYS A 834 54.40 7.03 1.05
CA LYS A 834 55.37 6.05 0.51
C LYS A 834 54.96 5.56 -0.88
N LYS A 835 55.96 5.41 -1.76
CA LYS A 835 55.91 5.03 -3.19
C LYS A 835 55.51 3.56 -3.39
N LEU A 836 54.74 3.23 -4.44
CA LEU A 836 55.02 2.07 -5.31
C LEU A 836 54.24 2.05 -6.66
N LYS A 837 55.05 2.05 -7.73
CA LYS A 837 54.96 1.51 -9.12
C LYS A 837 53.65 1.51 -9.94
N ARG A 838 53.75 2.17 -11.10
CA ARG A 838 52.90 2.11 -12.31
C ARG A 838 53.12 0.83 -13.14
N VAL A 839 52.05 0.29 -13.73
CA VAL A 839 51.97 -0.44 -15.03
C VAL A 839 50.61 -0.10 -15.71
N PRO A 840 50.49 0.00 -17.05
CA PRO A 840 49.43 0.77 -17.70
C PRO A 840 48.28 -0.03 -18.37
N SER A 841 47.07 0.56 -18.28
CA SER A 841 45.93 0.62 -19.23
C SER A 841 45.40 -0.62 -19.98
N LYS A 842 44.07 -0.86 -19.91
CA LYS A 842 43.14 -0.63 -21.03
C LYS A 842 41.65 -0.81 -20.66
N LYS A 843 40.85 0.17 -21.12
CA LYS A 843 39.40 0.20 -21.42
C LYS A 843 38.39 0.17 -20.26
N SER A 844 38.14 1.34 -19.66
CA SER A 844 36.84 1.65 -19.05
C SER A 844 35.86 2.13 -20.12
N LEU A 845 34.66 1.55 -20.12
CA LEU A 845 33.49 1.99 -20.88
C LEU A 845 33.17 3.45 -20.52
N ARG A 846 33.06 4.32 -21.53
CA ARG A 846 32.42 5.62 -21.38
C ARG A 846 30.94 5.36 -21.14
N GLY A 847 30.44 5.74 -19.96
CA GLY A 847 29.02 5.92 -19.73
C GLY A 847 28.59 7.17 -20.49
N ASP A 848 27.77 6.99 -21.53
CA ASP A 848 27.04 8.08 -22.15
C ASP A 848 25.91 8.49 -21.20
N SER A 849 26.14 9.53 -20.41
CA SER A 849 25.05 10.27 -19.74
C SER A 849 24.35 11.12 -20.80
N LYS A 850 23.43 10.53 -21.57
CA LYS A 850 22.44 11.30 -22.32
C LYS A 850 21.39 11.78 -21.31
N SER A 851 21.52 13.03 -20.90
CA SER A 851 20.54 13.76 -20.10
C SER A 851 19.16 13.72 -20.77
N SER A 852 18.13 13.32 -20.02
CA SER A 852 16.73 13.53 -20.37
C SER A 852 16.49 15.01 -20.65
N ARG A 853 15.93 15.34 -21.82
CA ARG A 853 15.65 16.71 -22.24
C ARG A 853 14.43 17.23 -21.47
N SER A 854 14.65 18.20 -20.58
CA SER A 854 13.58 18.88 -19.84
C SER A 854 12.98 20.03 -20.66
N CYS A 855 11.65 20.15 -20.70
CA CYS A 855 11.01 21.45 -20.91
C CYS A 855 11.05 22.20 -19.58
N ILE A 856 11.77 23.32 -19.53
CA ILE A 856 11.67 24.29 -18.44
C ILE A 856 10.43 25.13 -18.75
N VAL A 857 9.40 25.04 -17.91
CA VAL A 857 8.36 26.08 -17.87
C VAL A 857 9.03 27.26 -17.18
N LEU A 858 9.20 28.36 -17.92
CA LEU A 858 9.75 29.62 -17.42
C LEU A 858 8.80 30.25 -16.40
#